data_AF-A0A9D5KFL3-F1
#
_entry.id   AF-A0A9D5KFL3-F1
#
_cell.length_a   1.000
_cell.length_b   1.000
_cell.length_c   1.000
_cell.angle_alpha   90.00
_cell.angle_beta   90.00
_cell.angle_gamma   90.00
#
_symmetry.space_group_name_H-M   'P 1'
#
loop_
_entity.id
_entity.type
_entity.pdbx_description
1 polymer ?
#
loop_
_entity_poly.entity_id
_entity_poly.type
_entity_poly.pdbx_seq_one_letter_code
_entity_poly.pdbx_strand_id
1 'polypeptide(L)'
;MDRARVACADSAFPLADSLLREALAILETKNGVLPEEREEHTEHHEQIAGIYADLFPSEYADKTPESVASMVFQRQLTLSLDSLSLSPDDSARLANLNCRQGVPYNLPITFNERVQKSLFVVVERRKKTVERWIEKALHYLPVMKQLFADSGLPTDLTYLPLIESGFNPRAYSYAHASGIWQFIPSTGRRYGLRMNYWFDERRDPLKSTKAAISYLKKLYNDFGDWYLALAAYNCGENGVARAIARAGTDDYWQLRLPRQTMNYVPQFLAALMVAKNPSCFGLTVGETEPFSLDTVHVSECLDLHTIAAGMDIPFAELKRINPHVRRWCTPPDVTDLALYLPQGKGPEFAPFYATLSEKDKVKWYRYDIRRGDNLGAIASRFGLSVAALKSVNKLSSSKIIAGKHLFVPVPAGRHVDSRTPDAAPAGKNPSPPAGEAAYVKSGLTKKTYRVKPGDTVSEIAERFGVSSRDILHANGIRRARGLRAGQTITLWVKPGSPLPGGSAAMASPRHAEADSRGLSQYTVKKGDNLYTLAKRFNTTVDELAKLNGRQKSNFLIYPGQTLLYRRRSESAGNAHLHSDSHNAPRNAHYTVRKGDNLYTLARRFSIDVRDLQRANGLPEDAVIKIGQKLLIPSVPAAAAAGPAREMRVVYYTVRKGDSLWDIARTHRVSVERITRANQITKDTVLMPGDSIVIVMSEEL
;
A
#
# COMPACT_ATOMS: atom_id res chain seq x y z
N MET A 1 20.23 -11.65 0.96
CA MET A 1 20.06 -10.86 2.20
C MET A 1 20.52 -11.63 3.43
N ASP A 2 19.92 -12.77 3.81
CA ASP A 2 20.40 -13.54 4.98
C ASP A 2 21.86 -14.00 4.84
N ARG A 3 22.24 -14.50 3.66
CA ARG A 3 23.65 -14.80 3.34
C ARG A 3 24.58 -13.58 3.50
N ALA A 4 24.08 -12.38 3.20
CA ALA A 4 24.86 -11.15 3.38
C ALA A 4 24.98 -10.78 4.87
N ARG A 5 23.93 -10.98 5.68
CA ARG A 5 23.99 -10.80 7.14
C ARG A 5 24.98 -11.74 7.79
N VAL A 6 24.99 -13.02 7.38
CA VAL A 6 25.98 -14.00 7.83
C VAL A 6 27.39 -13.56 7.43
N ALA A 7 27.59 -13.19 6.16
CA ALA A 7 28.88 -12.66 5.71
C ALA A 7 29.33 -11.41 6.48
N CYS A 8 28.41 -10.49 6.85
CA CYS A 8 28.73 -9.37 7.73
C CYS A 8 29.13 -9.83 9.14
N ALA A 9 28.44 -10.82 9.72
CA ALA A 9 28.78 -11.39 11.02
C ALA A 9 30.18 -12.03 11.02
N ASP A 10 30.57 -12.64 9.89
CA ASP A 10 31.89 -13.22 9.68
C ASP A 10 32.95 -12.19 9.20
N SER A 11 32.63 -10.89 9.21
CA SER A 11 33.48 -9.79 8.69
C SER A 11 33.89 -9.93 7.21
N ALA A 12 33.20 -10.78 6.44
CA ALA A 12 33.38 -10.96 5.01
C ALA A 12 32.62 -9.89 4.19
N PHE A 13 32.89 -8.62 4.45
CA PHE A 13 32.18 -7.48 3.85
C PHE A 13 32.21 -7.42 2.31
N PRO A 14 33.31 -7.78 1.60
CA PRO A 14 33.28 -7.84 0.13
C PRO A 14 32.29 -8.87 -0.42
N LEU A 15 32.15 -10.02 0.25
CA LEU A 15 31.18 -11.04 -0.10
C LEU A 15 29.75 -10.56 0.20
N ALA A 16 29.55 -9.91 1.35
CA ALA A 16 28.27 -9.31 1.69
C ALA A 16 27.84 -8.25 0.65
N ASP A 17 28.75 -7.35 0.24
CA ASP A 17 28.48 -6.32 -0.77
C ASP A 17 28.10 -6.94 -2.12
N SER A 18 28.86 -7.94 -2.57
CA SER A 18 28.57 -8.70 -3.79
C SER A 18 27.16 -9.33 -3.75
N LEU A 19 26.80 -9.98 -2.63
CA LEU A 19 25.48 -10.59 -2.44
C LEU A 19 24.34 -9.56 -2.40
N LEU A 20 24.58 -8.37 -1.85
CA LEU A 20 23.60 -7.29 -1.83
C LEU A 20 23.44 -6.65 -3.21
N ARG A 21 24.54 -6.47 -3.96
CA ARG A 21 24.49 -6.03 -5.36
C ARG A 21 23.81 -7.04 -6.25
N GLU A 22 24.05 -8.33 -6.05
CA GLU A 22 23.32 -9.39 -6.75
C GLU A 22 21.84 -9.33 -6.40
N ALA A 23 21.49 -9.13 -5.12
CA ALA A 23 20.11 -8.96 -4.72
C ALA A 23 19.47 -7.72 -5.37
N LEU A 24 20.16 -6.57 -5.39
CA LEU A 24 19.72 -5.37 -6.10
C LEU A 24 19.57 -5.65 -7.60
N ALA A 25 20.55 -6.29 -8.22
CA ALA A 25 20.50 -6.67 -9.62
C ALA A 25 19.33 -7.61 -9.90
N ILE A 26 19.00 -8.57 -9.04
CA ILE A 26 17.81 -9.44 -9.17
C ILE A 26 16.52 -8.64 -8.99
N LEU A 27 16.49 -7.71 -8.04
CA LEU A 27 15.38 -6.76 -7.87
C LEU A 27 15.23 -5.86 -9.12
N GLU A 28 16.32 -5.62 -9.83
CA GLU A 28 16.39 -4.83 -11.05
C GLU A 28 16.11 -5.64 -12.32
N THR A 29 16.42 -6.95 -12.35
CA THR A 29 16.42 -7.84 -13.53
C THR A 29 15.33 -8.92 -13.53
N LYS A 30 14.46 -9.04 -12.50
CA LYS A 30 13.32 -9.98 -12.51
C LYS A 30 12.40 -9.73 -13.72
N ASN A 31 12.73 -10.43 -14.79
CA ASN A 31 12.11 -10.44 -16.11
C ASN A 31 10.61 -10.73 -16.01
N GLY A 32 9.80 -9.76 -16.41
CA GLY A 32 8.35 -9.88 -16.41
C GLY A 32 7.67 -8.55 -16.10
N VAL A 33 8.23 -7.85 -15.11
CA VAL A 33 7.67 -6.70 -14.45
C VAL A 33 8.61 -5.52 -14.72
N LEU A 34 8.09 -4.45 -15.30
CA LEU A 34 8.89 -3.24 -15.56
C LEU A 34 9.46 -2.67 -14.24
N PRO A 35 10.54 -1.85 -14.29
CA PRO A 35 11.23 -1.23 -13.14
C PRO A 35 10.37 -0.46 -12.12
N GLU A 36 9.05 -0.48 -12.23
CA GLU A 36 8.14 0.46 -11.60
C GLU A 36 6.84 -0.20 -11.19
N GLU A 37 6.67 -1.52 -11.39
CA GLU A 37 5.84 -2.31 -10.46
C GLU A 37 6.67 -2.69 -9.19
N ARG A 38 7.85 -2.07 -9.03
CA ARG A 38 8.73 -2.01 -7.82
C ARG A 38 8.09 -1.40 -6.56
N GLU A 39 6.80 -1.05 -6.58
CA GLU A 39 6.06 -0.57 -5.41
C GLU A 39 5.93 -1.65 -4.31
N GLU A 40 5.97 -2.95 -4.67
CA GLU A 40 6.10 -4.08 -3.73
C GLU A 40 7.57 -4.40 -3.33
N HIS A 41 8.57 -3.74 -3.93
CA HIS A 41 10.00 -4.03 -3.74
C HIS A 41 10.69 -3.15 -2.68
N THR A 42 9.97 -2.22 -2.06
CA THR A 42 10.60 -1.23 -1.18
C THR A 42 11.04 -1.81 0.14
N GLU A 43 10.34 -2.81 0.64
CA GLU A 43 10.77 -3.55 1.84
C GLU A 43 12.14 -4.21 1.61
N HIS A 44 12.41 -4.72 0.40
CA HIS A 44 13.70 -5.32 0.08
C HIS A 44 14.81 -4.27 -0.05
N HIS A 45 14.51 -3.09 -0.61
CA HIS A 45 15.48 -1.99 -0.68
C HIS A 45 15.81 -1.45 0.70
N GLU A 46 14.81 -1.30 1.58
CA GLU A 46 15.01 -0.93 2.99
C GLU A 46 15.77 -2.02 3.76
N GLN A 47 15.50 -3.30 3.51
CA GLN A 47 16.27 -4.38 4.15
C GLN A 47 17.73 -4.35 3.70
N ILE A 48 17.99 -4.09 2.42
CA ILE A 48 19.35 -3.92 1.89
C ILE A 48 19.99 -2.66 2.47
N ALA A 49 19.26 -1.54 2.50
CA ALA A 49 19.72 -0.30 3.11
C ALA A 49 20.00 -0.47 4.61
N GLY A 50 19.16 -1.20 5.33
CA GLY A 50 19.35 -1.55 6.73
C GLY A 50 20.59 -2.39 6.94
N ILE A 51 20.87 -3.36 6.07
CA ILE A 51 22.12 -4.15 6.15
C ILE A 51 23.34 -3.23 5.94
N TYR A 52 23.34 -2.37 4.91
CA TYR A 52 24.41 -1.41 4.70
C TYR A 52 24.55 -0.40 5.85
N ALA A 53 23.43 0.07 6.40
CA ALA A 53 23.43 1.08 7.44
C ALA A 53 23.90 0.53 8.79
N ASP A 54 23.42 -0.67 9.14
CA ASP A 54 23.52 -1.22 10.49
C ASP A 54 24.69 -2.21 10.64
N LEU A 55 25.12 -2.88 9.55
CA LEU A 55 26.09 -3.99 9.62
C LEU A 55 27.43 -3.72 8.90
N PHE A 56 27.49 -2.77 7.97
CA PHE A 56 28.73 -2.48 7.26
C PHE A 56 29.59 -1.45 8.01
N PRO A 57 30.93 -1.57 7.93
CA PRO A 57 31.83 -0.56 8.49
C PRO A 57 31.74 0.74 7.68
N SER A 58 32.08 1.86 8.33
CA SER A 58 31.97 3.22 7.76
C SER A 58 32.68 3.39 6.43
N GLU A 59 33.76 2.65 6.18
CA GLU A 59 34.51 2.64 4.91
C GLU A 59 33.68 2.17 3.68
N TYR A 60 32.56 1.47 3.89
CA TYR A 60 31.64 1.08 2.81
C TYR A 60 30.57 2.11 2.52
N ALA A 61 30.45 3.16 3.32
CA ALA A 61 29.46 4.22 3.12
C ALA A 61 29.48 4.77 1.69
N ASP A 62 30.68 4.98 1.14
CA ASP A 62 30.85 5.53 -0.22
C ASP A 62 30.65 4.49 -1.32
N LYS A 63 30.77 3.19 -0.99
CA LYS A 63 30.52 2.07 -1.91
C LYS A 63 29.03 1.71 -2.01
N THR A 64 28.20 2.25 -1.13
CA THR A 64 26.74 2.01 -1.11
C THR A 64 26.14 2.28 -2.50
N PRO A 65 25.38 1.32 -3.06
CA PRO A 65 24.68 1.51 -4.33
C PRO A 65 23.76 2.74 -4.30
N GLU A 66 23.77 3.52 -5.38
CA GLU A 66 23.03 4.79 -5.46
C GLU A 66 21.53 4.63 -5.20
N SER A 67 20.96 3.49 -5.62
CA SER A 67 19.54 3.16 -5.43
C SER A 67 19.11 3.06 -3.97
N VAL A 68 20.04 2.83 -3.03
CA VAL A 68 19.78 2.75 -1.58
C VAL A 68 20.57 3.77 -0.76
N ALA A 69 21.47 4.55 -1.38
CA ALA A 69 22.39 5.45 -0.68
C ALA A 69 21.68 6.49 0.21
N SER A 70 20.57 7.08 -0.26
CA SER A 70 19.79 8.04 0.54
C SER A 70 19.10 7.38 1.74
N MET A 71 18.54 6.17 1.58
CA MET A 71 17.92 5.40 2.66
C MET A 71 18.96 5.02 3.73
N VAL A 72 20.13 4.52 3.29
CA VAL A 72 21.24 4.19 4.19
C VAL A 72 21.67 5.42 4.99
N PHE A 73 21.79 6.57 4.32
CA PHE A 73 22.18 7.82 4.96
C PHE A 73 21.16 8.30 5.99
N GLN A 74 19.87 8.36 5.64
CA GLN A 74 18.80 8.76 6.56
C GLN A 74 18.75 7.86 7.81
N ARG A 75 18.92 6.55 7.60
CA ARG A 75 18.94 5.55 8.68
C ARG A 75 20.13 5.76 9.62
N GLN A 76 21.34 5.89 9.06
CA GLN A 76 22.55 6.12 9.85
C GLN A 76 22.52 7.45 10.58
N LEU A 77 22.06 8.53 9.94
CA LEU A 77 21.92 9.85 10.58
C LEU A 77 21.02 9.79 11.82
N THR A 78 19.91 9.06 11.74
CA THR A 78 18.98 8.91 12.87
C THR A 78 19.58 8.07 14.00
N LEU A 79 20.27 6.99 13.66
CA LEU A 79 20.87 6.08 14.63
C LEU A 79 22.09 6.70 15.33
N SER A 80 22.91 7.46 14.60
CA SER A 80 24.16 8.00 15.13
C SER A 80 23.96 9.19 16.06
N LEU A 81 22.94 10.03 15.87
CA LEU A 81 22.84 11.30 16.61
C LEU A 81 22.61 11.11 18.12
N ASP A 82 21.79 10.15 18.53
CA ASP A 82 21.45 9.97 19.95
C ASP A 82 22.57 9.28 20.74
N SER A 83 23.36 8.42 20.09
CA SER A 83 24.48 7.71 20.73
C SER A 83 25.82 8.43 20.59
N LEU A 84 25.90 9.46 19.75
CA LEU A 84 27.11 10.25 19.55
C LEU A 84 27.31 11.21 20.72
N SER A 85 28.38 10.99 21.48
CA SER A 85 29.01 12.02 22.30
C SER A 85 30.09 12.72 21.47
N LEU A 86 30.03 14.04 21.37
CA LEU A 86 31.12 14.81 20.80
C LEU A 86 32.19 14.98 21.87
N SER A 87 33.47 14.77 21.51
CA SER A 87 34.57 15.15 22.38
C SER A 87 34.57 16.67 22.59
N PRO A 88 35.09 17.18 23.73
CA PRO A 88 35.27 18.62 23.91
C PRO A 88 36.05 19.27 22.77
N ASP A 89 37.06 18.57 22.24
CA ASP A 89 37.88 19.05 21.13
C ASP A 89 37.11 19.12 19.80
N ASP A 90 36.30 18.11 19.48
CA ASP A 90 35.45 18.12 18.28
C ASP A 90 34.38 19.21 18.37
N SER A 91 33.76 19.36 19.53
CA SER A 91 32.77 20.41 19.79
C SER A 91 33.42 21.80 19.64
N ALA A 92 34.58 22.02 20.25
CA ALA A 92 35.34 23.26 20.15
C ALA A 92 35.78 23.54 18.70
N ARG A 93 36.28 22.53 17.97
CA ARG A 93 36.65 22.64 16.56
C ARG A 93 35.45 23.07 15.71
N LEU A 94 34.30 22.43 15.88
CA LEU A 94 33.09 22.77 15.13
C LEU A 94 32.55 24.16 15.51
N ALA A 95 32.61 24.53 16.79
CA ALA A 95 32.22 25.85 17.28
C ALA A 95 33.12 26.96 16.73
N ASN A 96 34.43 26.71 16.59
CA ASN A 96 35.42 27.70 16.16
C ASN A 96 35.65 27.76 14.64
N LEU A 97 34.83 27.06 13.84
CA LEU A 97 34.83 27.20 12.38
C LEU A 97 34.32 28.59 11.98
N ASN A 98 35.22 29.58 11.98
CA ASN A 98 34.94 30.97 11.61
C ASN A 98 34.42 31.12 10.19
N CYS A 99 34.76 30.20 9.28
CA CYS A 99 34.26 30.17 7.91
C CYS A 99 32.75 29.91 7.79
N ARG A 100 32.06 29.58 8.89
CA ARG A 100 30.60 29.56 8.96
C ARG A 100 29.99 30.95 9.16
N GLN A 101 30.76 31.89 9.69
CA GLN A 101 30.32 33.27 9.91
C GLN A 101 30.33 34.04 8.58
N GLY A 102 29.38 34.95 8.41
CA GLY A 102 29.26 35.76 7.19
C GLY A 102 28.60 35.07 5.99
N VAL A 103 28.24 33.78 6.09
CA VAL A 103 27.38 33.13 5.08
C VAL A 103 25.95 33.65 5.24
N PRO A 104 25.34 34.27 4.22
CA PRO A 104 23.98 34.79 4.34
C PRO A 104 22.97 33.64 4.37
N TYR A 105 22.03 33.66 5.31
CA TYR A 105 20.91 32.71 5.37
C TYR A 105 19.58 33.47 5.40
N ASN A 106 18.58 32.93 4.72
CA ASN A 106 17.21 33.44 4.75
C ASN A 106 16.26 32.52 5.54
N LEU A 107 16.84 31.59 6.31
CA LEU A 107 16.18 30.84 7.39
C LEU A 107 16.87 31.14 8.73
N PRO A 108 16.17 30.98 9.86
CA PRO A 108 16.79 31.06 11.18
C PRO A 108 17.83 29.95 11.34
N ILE A 109 19.03 30.31 11.77
CA ILE A 109 20.14 29.36 11.98
C ILE A 109 20.42 29.21 13.47
N THR A 110 20.16 28.02 14.00
CA THR A 110 20.51 27.63 15.37
C THR A 110 21.75 26.75 15.32
N PHE A 111 22.69 26.94 16.26
CA PHE A 111 23.91 26.12 16.37
C PHE A 111 24.07 25.51 17.77
N ASN A 112 23.13 24.64 18.13
CA ASN A 112 23.14 23.89 19.40
C ASN A 112 23.82 22.51 19.25
N GLU A 113 23.90 21.77 20.35
CA GLU A 113 24.52 20.44 20.39
C GLU A 113 23.94 19.46 19.34
N ARG A 114 22.62 19.47 19.11
CA ARG A 114 21.98 18.61 18.10
C ARG A 114 22.46 18.93 16.67
N VAL A 115 22.62 20.22 16.37
CA VAL A 115 23.14 20.68 15.06
C VAL A 115 24.62 20.34 14.93
N GLN A 116 25.42 20.52 15.99
CA GLN A 116 26.84 20.13 15.99
C GLN A 116 27.03 18.63 15.75
N LYS A 117 26.25 17.78 16.42
CA LYS A 117 26.26 16.33 16.18
C LYS A 117 25.90 15.99 14.74
N SER A 118 24.91 16.68 14.19
CA SER A 118 24.49 16.50 12.79
C SER A 118 25.59 16.90 11.82
N LEU A 119 26.25 18.02 12.08
CA LEU A 119 27.38 18.51 11.29
C LEU A 119 28.56 17.54 11.31
N PHE A 120 28.92 17.02 12.48
CA PHE A 120 29.96 16.00 12.62
C PHE A 120 29.66 14.77 11.78
N VAL A 121 28.42 14.26 11.81
CA VAL A 121 28.05 13.06 11.03
C VAL A 121 28.09 13.33 9.53
N VAL A 122 27.58 14.48 9.08
CA VAL A 122 27.56 14.87 7.67
C VAL A 122 28.99 14.99 7.11
N VAL A 123 29.88 15.65 7.85
CA VAL A 123 31.24 15.95 7.38
C VAL A 123 32.19 14.77 7.54
N GLU A 124 32.28 14.21 8.75
CA GLU A 124 33.35 13.26 9.10
C GLU A 124 33.07 11.83 8.64
N ARG A 125 31.80 11.43 8.57
CA ARG A 125 31.46 10.03 8.27
C ARG A 125 31.11 9.77 6.81
N ARG A 126 30.82 10.82 6.01
CA ARG A 126 30.14 10.67 4.69
C ARG A 126 30.58 11.65 3.61
N LYS A 127 31.79 12.19 3.72
CA LYS A 127 32.38 13.21 2.85
C LYS A 127 32.02 13.08 1.36
N LYS A 128 32.37 11.96 0.71
CA LYS A 128 32.15 11.75 -0.74
C LYS A 128 30.70 11.57 -1.14
N THR A 129 29.85 11.08 -0.23
CA THR A 129 28.41 10.98 -0.47
C THR A 129 27.80 12.37 -0.49
N VAL A 130 28.19 13.22 0.46
CA VAL A 130 27.71 14.61 0.57
C VAL A 130 28.21 15.44 -0.62
N GLU A 131 29.47 15.31 -1.02
CA GLU A 131 30.02 15.95 -2.23
C GLU A 131 29.15 15.66 -3.46
N ARG A 132 28.90 14.37 -3.75
CA ARG A 132 28.05 13.94 -4.87
C ARG A 132 26.62 14.49 -4.81
N TRP A 133 26.06 14.65 -3.61
CA TRP A 133 24.72 15.21 -3.46
C TRP A 133 24.69 16.72 -3.64
N ILE A 134 25.75 17.43 -3.24
CA ILE A 134 25.89 18.85 -3.51
C ILE A 134 26.07 19.07 -5.01
N GLU A 135 26.89 18.27 -5.71
CA GLU A 135 27.01 18.31 -7.18
C GLU A 135 25.64 18.18 -7.87
N LYS A 136 24.85 17.18 -7.46
CA LYS A 136 23.47 17.03 -7.93
C LYS A 136 22.58 18.21 -7.57
N ALA A 137 22.75 18.78 -6.39
CA ALA A 137 22.01 19.97 -5.98
C ALA A 137 22.33 21.14 -6.91
N LEU A 138 23.61 21.37 -7.25
CA LEU A 138 24.03 22.46 -8.14
C LEU A 138 23.33 22.41 -9.50
N HIS A 139 23.02 21.23 -10.01
CA HIS A 139 22.19 21.08 -11.22
C HIS A 139 20.81 21.75 -11.05
N TYR A 140 20.08 21.48 -9.96
CA TYR A 140 18.68 21.93 -9.81
C TYR A 140 18.52 23.25 -9.03
N LEU A 141 19.49 23.64 -8.22
CA LEU A 141 19.39 24.78 -7.31
C LEU A 141 19.07 26.11 -8.04
N PRO A 142 19.65 26.46 -9.20
CA PRO A 142 19.34 27.72 -9.87
C PRO A 142 17.84 27.90 -10.14
N VAL A 143 17.21 26.91 -10.80
CA VAL A 143 15.77 26.96 -11.11
C VAL A 143 14.89 26.85 -9.87
N MET A 144 15.28 26.01 -8.89
CA MET A 144 14.51 25.88 -7.65
C MET A 144 14.55 27.16 -6.82
N LYS A 145 15.71 27.82 -6.71
CA LYS A 145 15.86 29.10 -5.99
C LYS A 145 15.01 30.19 -6.64
N GLN A 146 14.98 30.25 -7.96
CA GLN A 146 14.10 31.17 -8.68
C GLN A 146 12.62 30.90 -8.35
N LEU A 147 12.15 29.65 -8.46
CA LEU A 147 10.76 29.31 -8.13
C LEU A 147 10.38 29.65 -6.68
N PHE A 148 11.28 29.43 -5.72
CA PHE A 148 11.07 29.77 -4.31
C PHE A 148 11.04 31.29 -4.10
N ALA A 149 11.97 32.02 -4.70
CA ALA A 149 12.03 33.48 -4.63
C ALA A 149 10.77 34.13 -5.23
N ASP A 150 10.34 33.69 -6.42
CA ASP A 150 9.13 34.15 -7.09
C ASP A 150 7.86 33.89 -6.25
N SER A 151 7.90 32.87 -5.39
CA SER A 151 6.79 32.51 -4.50
C SER A 151 6.85 33.18 -3.12
N GLY A 152 7.88 34.00 -2.87
CA GLY A 152 8.12 34.68 -1.60
C GLY A 152 8.59 33.77 -0.46
N LEU A 153 9.18 32.61 -0.78
CA LEU A 153 9.72 31.68 0.23
C LEU A 153 11.24 31.80 0.36
N PRO A 154 11.81 31.49 1.55
CA PRO A 154 13.26 31.40 1.72
C PRO A 154 13.91 30.42 0.74
N THR A 155 14.92 30.89 0.01
CA THR A 155 15.66 30.05 -0.94
C THR A 155 16.47 28.95 -0.24
N ASP A 156 16.81 29.11 1.04
CA ASP A 156 17.52 28.08 1.78
C ASP A 156 16.71 26.77 1.93
N LEU A 157 15.38 26.83 1.80
CA LEU A 157 14.53 25.64 1.75
C LEU A 157 14.78 24.77 0.52
N THR A 158 15.39 25.31 -0.54
CA THR A 158 15.73 24.51 -1.74
C THR A 158 16.79 23.46 -1.45
N TYR A 159 17.48 23.53 -0.31
CA TYR A 159 18.47 22.52 0.11
C TYR A 159 17.83 21.34 0.85
N LEU A 160 16.53 21.40 1.17
CA LEU A 160 15.82 20.31 1.84
C LEU A 160 15.97 18.96 1.13
N PRO A 161 15.95 18.89 -0.22
CA PRO A 161 16.19 17.65 -0.95
C PRO A 161 17.52 16.95 -0.70
N LEU A 162 18.55 17.63 -0.14
CA LEU A 162 19.79 16.97 0.26
C LEU A 162 19.51 15.85 1.26
N ILE A 163 18.69 16.13 2.28
CA ILE A 163 18.40 15.16 3.34
C ILE A 163 17.22 14.25 3.00
N GLU A 164 16.37 14.64 2.05
CA GLU A 164 15.23 13.82 1.59
C GLU A 164 15.63 12.75 0.58
N SER A 165 16.37 13.12 -0.47
CA SER A 165 16.65 12.23 -1.59
C SER A 165 18.10 12.26 -2.08
N GLY A 166 18.93 13.16 -1.54
CA GLY A 166 20.22 13.50 -2.14
C GLY A 166 20.06 14.05 -3.56
N PHE A 167 18.98 14.82 -3.80
CA PHE A 167 18.59 15.34 -5.12
C PHE A 167 18.36 14.26 -6.20
N ASN A 168 17.98 13.05 -5.82
CA ASN A 168 17.66 11.99 -6.77
C ASN A 168 16.17 12.04 -7.19
N PRO A 169 15.84 12.40 -8.45
CA PRO A 169 14.46 12.46 -8.91
C PRO A 169 13.77 11.09 -9.03
N ARG A 170 14.52 9.99 -8.94
CA ARG A 170 13.98 8.63 -8.94
C ARG A 170 13.96 7.99 -7.55
N ALA A 171 14.33 8.74 -6.50
CA ALA A 171 14.29 8.24 -5.13
C ALA A 171 12.90 7.71 -4.78
N TYR A 172 12.87 6.62 -4.01
CA TYR A 172 11.65 5.94 -3.61
C TYR A 172 11.79 5.34 -2.21
N SER A 173 10.88 5.66 -1.29
CA SER A 173 10.93 5.20 0.11
C SER A 173 9.83 4.18 0.45
N TYR A 174 9.97 3.49 1.57
CA TYR A 174 8.98 2.50 2.05
C TYR A 174 7.62 3.09 2.37
N ALA A 175 7.56 4.35 2.80
CA ALA A 175 6.32 5.10 2.93
C ALA A 175 5.71 5.49 1.55
N HIS A 176 6.26 4.91 0.47
CA HIS A 176 5.94 5.20 -0.92
C HIS A 176 6.22 6.65 -1.31
N ALA A 177 7.13 7.33 -0.59
CA ALA A 177 7.58 8.65 -0.97
C ALA A 177 8.38 8.58 -2.27
N SER A 178 8.26 9.56 -3.16
CA SER A 178 9.04 9.57 -4.41
C SER A 178 9.54 10.94 -4.82
N GLY A 179 10.66 10.93 -5.56
CA GLY A 179 11.24 12.10 -6.20
C GLY A 179 12.15 12.92 -5.32
N ILE A 180 12.60 14.06 -5.86
CA ILE A 180 13.55 14.97 -5.20
C ILE A 180 13.03 15.38 -3.80
N TRP A 181 11.73 15.66 -3.71
CA TRP A 181 11.05 16.16 -2.51
C TRP A 181 10.44 15.06 -1.64
N GLN A 182 10.57 13.77 -2.00
CA GLN A 182 10.01 12.64 -1.25
C GLN A 182 8.53 12.81 -0.89
N PHE A 183 7.68 13.11 -1.87
CA PHE A 183 6.23 13.16 -1.63
C PHE A 183 5.64 11.76 -1.50
N ILE A 184 4.94 11.48 -0.39
CA ILE A 184 4.04 10.32 -0.31
C ILE A 184 2.84 10.50 -1.26
N PRO A 185 2.18 9.41 -1.73
CA PRO A 185 1.17 9.52 -2.79
C PRO A 185 -0.01 10.40 -2.42
N SER A 186 -0.47 10.36 -1.17
CA SER A 186 -1.60 11.17 -0.66
C SER A 186 -1.28 12.66 -0.69
N THR A 187 -0.13 13.06 -0.13
CA THR A 187 0.33 14.45 -0.10
C THR A 187 0.64 14.96 -1.51
N GLY A 188 1.31 14.16 -2.35
CA GLY A 188 1.57 14.53 -3.73
C GLY A 188 0.28 14.86 -4.50
N ARG A 189 -0.76 14.00 -4.37
CA ARG A 189 -2.08 14.27 -4.98
C ARG A 189 -2.75 15.53 -4.42
N ARG A 190 -2.66 15.75 -3.10
CA ARG A 190 -3.20 16.95 -2.45
C ARG A 190 -2.62 18.23 -3.06
N TYR A 191 -1.35 18.21 -3.43
CA TYR A 191 -0.64 19.34 -4.04
C TYR A 191 -0.49 19.22 -5.57
N GLY A 192 -1.42 18.51 -6.22
CA GLY A 192 -1.58 18.53 -7.68
C GLY A 192 -0.63 17.62 -8.47
N LEU A 193 0.16 16.78 -7.81
CA LEU A 193 1.03 15.82 -8.49
C LEU A 193 0.21 14.58 -8.90
N ARG A 194 0.13 14.33 -10.21
CA ARG A 194 -0.56 13.16 -10.76
C ARG A 194 0.42 12.00 -10.86
N MET A 195 -0.10 10.80 -10.63
CA MET A 195 0.68 9.56 -10.70
C MET A 195 -0.22 8.40 -11.11
N ASN A 196 0.27 7.57 -12.02
CA ASN A 196 -0.37 6.33 -12.43
C ASN A 196 0.70 5.33 -12.91
N TYR A 197 0.28 4.31 -13.64
CA TYR A 197 1.20 3.31 -14.19
C TYR A 197 2.20 3.88 -15.21
N TRP A 198 1.80 4.90 -15.97
CA TRP A 198 2.53 5.49 -17.10
C TRP A 198 3.52 6.58 -16.67
N PHE A 199 3.20 7.30 -15.59
CA PHE A 199 4.00 8.43 -15.13
C PHE A 199 3.82 8.70 -13.61
N ASP A 200 4.75 9.45 -13.03
CA ASP A 200 4.70 9.93 -11.65
C ASP A 200 5.33 11.33 -11.53
N GLU A 201 4.49 12.36 -11.45
CA GLU A 201 4.92 13.76 -11.40
C GLU A 201 5.64 14.14 -10.10
N ARG A 202 5.67 13.26 -9.08
CA ARG A 202 6.54 13.47 -7.92
C ARG A 202 8.02 13.41 -8.29
N ARG A 203 8.35 12.71 -9.37
CA ARG A 203 9.69 12.60 -9.91
C ARG A 203 10.07 13.76 -10.83
N ASP A 204 9.10 14.56 -11.28
CA ASP A 204 9.34 15.75 -12.10
C ASP A 204 9.96 16.86 -11.24
N PRO A 205 11.20 17.32 -11.51
CA PRO A 205 11.87 18.32 -10.68
C PRO A 205 11.10 19.64 -10.58
N LEU A 206 10.46 20.11 -11.64
CA LEU A 206 9.78 21.40 -11.66
C LEU A 206 8.40 21.31 -10.99
N LYS A 207 7.59 20.30 -11.35
CA LYS A 207 6.25 20.12 -10.77
C LYS A 207 6.32 19.79 -9.29
N SER A 208 7.21 18.88 -8.89
CA SER A 208 7.37 18.53 -7.47
C SER A 208 7.90 19.71 -6.65
N THR A 209 8.75 20.58 -7.21
CA THR A 209 9.17 21.83 -6.55
C THR A 209 8.01 22.80 -6.34
N LYS A 210 7.14 23.00 -7.34
CA LYS A 210 5.93 23.84 -7.19
C LYS A 210 4.97 23.29 -6.12
N ALA A 211 4.84 21.97 -6.06
CA ALA A 211 4.07 21.30 -5.00
C ALA A 211 4.73 21.49 -3.61
N ALA A 212 6.05 21.38 -3.51
CA ALA A 212 6.80 21.60 -2.26
C ALA A 212 6.67 23.03 -1.76
N ILE A 213 6.77 24.02 -2.66
CA ILE A 213 6.50 25.43 -2.36
C ILE A 213 5.10 25.60 -1.76
N SER A 214 4.08 25.04 -2.42
CA SER A 214 2.69 25.13 -1.96
C SER A 214 2.51 24.50 -0.57
N TYR A 215 3.15 23.36 -0.32
CA TYR A 215 3.08 22.66 0.96
C TYR A 215 3.83 23.40 2.07
N LEU A 216 5.08 23.81 1.83
CA LEU A 216 5.89 24.53 2.81
C LEU A 216 5.27 25.88 3.17
N LYS A 217 4.69 26.58 2.20
CA LYS A 217 3.93 27.82 2.44
C LYS A 217 2.74 27.58 3.36
N LYS A 218 1.99 26.50 3.13
CA LYS A 218 0.87 26.09 4.00
C LYS A 218 1.36 25.79 5.42
N LEU A 219 2.43 24.99 5.56
CA LEU A 219 2.98 24.63 6.87
C LEU A 219 3.47 25.86 7.64
N TYR A 220 4.15 26.79 6.97
CA TYR A 220 4.55 28.04 7.59
C TYR A 220 3.33 28.88 8.03
N ASN A 221 2.28 28.94 7.22
CA ASN A 221 1.04 29.64 7.61
C ASN A 221 0.34 29.01 8.82
N ASP A 222 0.46 27.69 9.03
CA ASP A 222 -0.14 27.03 10.19
C ASP A 222 0.63 27.28 11.49
N PHE A 223 1.97 27.35 11.40
CA PHE A 223 2.84 27.31 12.58
C PHE A 223 3.60 28.63 12.84
N GLY A 224 3.71 29.53 11.87
CA GLY A 224 4.45 30.79 11.97
C GLY A 224 5.97 30.65 12.12
N ASP A 225 6.49 29.42 12.18
CA ASP A 225 7.90 29.12 12.44
C ASP A 225 8.43 28.06 11.46
N TRP A 226 9.66 28.27 10.97
CA TRP A 226 10.28 27.39 9.99
C TRP A 226 10.77 26.06 10.58
N TYR A 227 11.17 26.01 11.85
CA TYR A 227 11.54 24.75 12.48
C TYR A 227 10.31 23.84 12.65
N LEU A 228 9.18 24.41 13.08
CA LEU A 228 7.91 23.69 13.14
C LEU A 228 7.41 23.28 11.75
N ALA A 229 7.51 24.15 10.76
CA ALA A 229 7.12 23.82 9.38
C ALA A 229 7.94 22.65 8.81
N LEU A 230 9.27 22.66 9.00
CA LEU A 230 10.14 21.56 8.58
C LEU A 230 9.85 20.27 9.37
N ALA A 231 9.61 20.37 10.68
CA ALA A 231 9.20 19.21 11.49
C ALA A 231 7.86 18.63 11.02
N ALA A 232 6.91 19.47 10.63
CA ALA A 232 5.61 19.08 10.12
C ALA A 232 5.69 18.50 8.71
N TYR A 233 6.64 18.96 7.88
CA TYR A 233 6.93 18.36 6.59
C TYR A 233 7.29 16.87 6.75
N ASN A 234 8.12 16.56 7.75
CA ASN A 234 8.60 15.21 8.03
C ASN A 234 7.56 14.31 8.74
N CYS A 235 6.95 14.76 9.84
CA CYS A 235 6.06 13.90 10.65
C CYS A 235 4.56 14.18 10.48
N GLY A 236 4.22 15.14 9.63
CA GLY A 236 2.86 15.62 9.39
C GLY A 236 2.43 16.72 10.36
N GLU A 237 1.62 17.64 9.83
CA GLU A 237 0.99 18.77 10.53
C GLU A 237 0.32 18.39 11.86
N ASN A 238 -0.44 17.29 11.87
CA ASN A 238 -1.12 16.80 13.09
C ASN A 238 -0.15 16.25 14.15
N GLY A 239 1.03 15.80 13.74
CA GLY A 239 2.07 15.34 14.66
C GLY A 239 2.62 16.51 15.48
N VAL A 240 2.98 17.59 14.78
CA VAL A 240 3.49 18.82 15.38
C VAL A 240 2.43 19.52 16.22
N ALA A 241 1.21 19.70 15.69
CA ALA A 241 0.13 20.36 16.43
C ALA A 241 -0.17 19.66 17.78
N ARG A 242 -0.17 18.33 17.81
CA ARG A 242 -0.33 17.56 19.06
C ARG A 242 0.87 17.69 20.01
N ALA A 243 2.08 17.83 19.47
CA ALA A 243 3.27 18.03 20.30
C ALA A 243 3.24 19.41 20.97
N ILE A 244 2.87 20.45 20.23
CA ILE A 244 2.66 21.81 20.75
C ILE A 244 1.59 21.80 21.84
N ALA A 245 0.40 21.26 21.55
CA ALA A 245 -0.70 21.19 22.51
C ALA A 245 -0.34 20.43 23.80
N ARG A 246 0.48 19.38 23.69
CA ARG A 246 0.95 18.60 24.85
C ARG A 246 2.01 19.35 25.67
N ALA A 247 2.90 20.08 25.01
CA ALA A 247 4.02 20.76 25.66
C ALA A 247 3.64 22.13 26.22
N GLY A 248 2.58 22.77 25.69
CA GLY A 248 2.21 24.13 26.05
C GLY A 248 3.17 25.20 25.53
N THR A 249 4.00 24.85 24.53
CA THR A 249 4.97 25.72 23.88
C THR A 249 5.04 25.38 22.39
N ASP A 250 5.36 26.37 21.56
CA ASP A 250 5.63 26.23 20.13
C ASP A 250 7.14 26.23 19.80
N ASP A 251 8.00 26.30 20.82
CA ASP A 251 9.45 26.17 20.63
C ASP A 251 9.81 24.72 20.22
N TYR A 252 10.12 24.53 18.93
CA TYR A 252 10.58 23.26 18.36
C TYR A 252 11.65 22.56 19.21
N TRP A 253 12.58 23.33 19.77
CA TRP A 253 13.70 22.77 20.52
C TRP A 253 13.26 22.17 21.86
N GLN A 254 12.10 22.54 22.38
CA GLN A 254 11.50 22.01 23.60
C GLN A 254 10.46 20.90 23.32
N LEU A 255 10.05 20.71 22.07
CA LEU A 255 9.03 19.72 21.72
C LEU A 255 9.55 18.28 21.74
N ARG A 256 8.77 17.41 22.39
CA ARG A 256 8.94 15.96 22.28
C ARG A 256 8.20 15.42 21.06
N LEU A 257 8.90 15.37 19.93
CA LEU A 257 8.44 14.81 18.64
C LEU A 257 8.95 13.36 18.45
N PRO A 258 8.51 12.62 17.42
CA PRO A 258 9.16 11.37 17.03
C PRO A 258 10.67 11.58 16.86
N ARG A 259 11.47 10.59 17.26
CA ARG A 259 12.94 10.68 17.26
C ARG A 259 13.52 11.12 15.91
N GLN A 260 13.04 10.52 14.82
CA GLN A 260 13.43 10.89 13.45
C GLN A 260 13.22 12.39 13.18
N THR A 261 12.11 12.95 13.65
CA THR A 261 11.73 14.36 13.44
C THR A 261 12.49 15.33 14.33
N MET A 262 12.80 14.92 15.57
CA MET A 262 13.68 15.72 16.46
C MET A 262 15.10 15.86 15.90
N ASN A 263 15.51 14.91 15.06
CA ASN A 263 16.81 14.90 14.39
C ASN A 263 16.75 15.52 12.98
N TYR A 264 15.56 15.61 12.37
CA TYR A 264 15.36 16.10 11.01
C TYR A 264 15.77 17.57 10.81
N VAL A 265 15.30 18.50 11.65
CA VAL A 265 15.65 19.92 11.52
C VAL A 265 17.16 20.15 11.76
N PRO A 266 17.79 19.56 12.81
CA PRO A 266 19.24 19.63 12.96
C PRO A 266 20.04 19.13 11.75
N GLN A 267 19.60 18.02 11.15
CA GLN A 267 20.23 17.46 9.95
C GLN A 267 20.10 18.40 8.74
N PHE A 268 18.92 18.99 8.56
CA PHE A 268 18.71 19.98 7.50
C PHE A 268 19.63 21.19 7.69
N LEU A 269 19.70 21.77 8.89
CA LEU A 269 20.56 22.91 9.17
C LEU A 269 22.04 22.59 8.93
N ALA A 270 22.49 21.42 9.37
CA ALA A 270 23.86 20.95 9.10
C ALA A 270 24.13 20.79 7.59
N ALA A 271 23.23 20.13 6.85
CA ALA A 271 23.37 19.96 5.41
C ALA A 271 23.36 21.30 4.67
N LEU A 272 22.52 22.25 5.09
CA LEU A 272 22.45 23.61 4.55
C LEU A 272 23.78 24.36 4.77
N MET A 273 24.33 24.33 5.99
CA MET A 273 25.63 24.95 6.30
C MET A 273 26.73 24.40 5.40
N VAL A 274 26.79 23.07 5.28
CA VAL A 274 27.80 22.37 4.47
C VAL A 274 27.65 22.69 2.99
N ALA A 275 26.43 22.68 2.46
CA ALA A 275 26.19 22.90 1.04
C ALA A 275 26.41 24.35 0.59
N LYS A 276 26.23 25.33 1.49
CA LYS A 276 26.51 26.75 1.18
C LYS A 276 27.98 27.13 1.29
N ASN A 277 28.78 26.34 2.00
CA ASN A 277 30.23 26.55 2.08
C ASN A 277 30.99 25.22 2.19
N PRO A 278 31.01 24.39 1.14
CA PRO A 278 31.60 23.03 1.19
C PRO A 278 33.08 23.03 1.56
N SER A 279 33.86 24.01 1.06
CA SER A 279 35.28 24.15 1.34
C SER A 279 35.58 24.39 2.82
N CYS A 280 34.69 25.08 3.57
CA CYS A 280 34.83 25.28 5.01
C CYS A 280 34.84 23.95 5.80
N PHE A 281 34.21 22.92 5.24
CA PHE A 281 34.14 21.57 5.81
C PHE A 281 35.09 20.59 5.11
N GLY A 282 36.06 21.12 4.36
CA GLY A 282 37.05 20.35 3.62
C GLY A 282 36.48 19.57 2.45
N LEU A 283 35.24 19.83 2.00
CA LEU A 283 34.63 19.16 0.85
C LEU A 283 35.11 19.78 -0.47
N THR A 284 35.34 18.93 -1.47
CA THR A 284 35.62 19.35 -2.84
C THR A 284 34.45 18.95 -3.72
N VAL A 285 33.71 19.94 -4.23
CA VAL A 285 32.51 19.74 -5.05
C VAL A 285 32.83 20.12 -6.49
N GLY A 286 32.58 19.22 -7.43
CA GLY A 286 32.76 19.50 -8.85
C GLY A 286 31.76 20.53 -9.40
N GLU A 287 32.12 21.16 -10.51
CA GLU A 287 31.19 21.98 -11.28
C GLU A 287 30.12 21.09 -11.94
N THR A 288 28.92 21.63 -12.12
CA THR A 288 27.81 20.91 -12.73
C THR A 288 26.97 21.88 -13.55
N GLU A 289 26.62 21.47 -14.77
CA GLU A 289 25.76 22.25 -15.65
C GLU A 289 24.39 22.49 -14.99
N PRO A 290 23.85 23.72 -15.01
CA PRO A 290 22.51 24.00 -14.51
C PRO A 290 21.41 23.21 -15.25
N PHE A 291 20.30 22.99 -14.57
CA PHE A 291 19.09 22.40 -15.17
C PHE A 291 18.54 23.35 -16.24
N SER A 292 18.83 23.02 -17.50
CA SER A 292 18.39 23.75 -18.69
C SER A 292 17.89 22.74 -19.71
N LEU A 293 16.57 22.67 -19.88
CA LEU A 293 15.90 21.73 -20.78
C LEU A 293 14.75 22.44 -21.50
N ASP A 294 14.54 22.06 -22.76
CA ASP A 294 13.36 22.48 -23.48
C ASP A 294 12.17 21.65 -23.02
N THR A 295 11.00 22.28 -22.92
CA THR A 295 9.75 21.59 -22.55
C THR A 295 8.81 21.58 -23.74
N VAL A 296 8.35 20.40 -24.12
CA VAL A 296 7.31 20.20 -25.12
C VAL A 296 6.12 19.48 -24.49
N HIS A 297 4.93 19.73 -25.02
CA HIS A 297 3.72 19.12 -24.50
C HIS A 297 3.23 18.03 -25.46
N VAL A 298 3.04 16.83 -24.91
CA VAL A 298 2.62 15.66 -25.66
C VAL A 298 1.23 15.25 -25.23
N SER A 299 0.33 15.12 -26.20
CA SER A 299 -1.09 14.83 -25.98
C SER A 299 -1.49 13.39 -26.29
N GLU A 300 -0.56 12.60 -26.80
CA GLU A 300 -0.79 11.22 -27.23
C GLU A 300 0.22 10.27 -26.58
N CYS A 301 -0.02 8.98 -26.74
CA CYS A 301 0.97 7.95 -26.43
C CYS A 301 2.04 7.96 -27.53
N LEU A 302 3.30 8.15 -27.15
CA LEU A 302 4.48 8.13 -28.03
C LEU A 302 5.52 7.23 -27.39
N ASP A 303 6.09 6.29 -28.15
CA ASP A 303 7.24 5.51 -27.72
C ASP A 303 8.49 6.41 -27.62
N LEU A 304 9.13 6.40 -26.45
CA LEU A 304 10.35 7.16 -26.19
C LEU A 304 11.52 6.70 -27.08
N HIS A 305 11.54 5.45 -27.58
CA HIS A 305 12.53 5.02 -28.57
C HIS A 305 12.31 5.69 -29.92
N THR A 306 11.05 5.91 -30.32
CA THR A 306 10.72 6.65 -31.55
C THR A 306 11.18 8.09 -31.43
N ILE A 307 10.94 8.74 -30.29
CA ILE A 307 11.41 10.11 -30.03
C ILE A 307 12.94 10.16 -30.03
N ALA A 308 13.59 9.26 -29.28
CA ALA A 308 15.04 9.17 -29.20
C ALA A 308 15.69 9.01 -30.58
N ALA A 309 15.22 8.06 -31.38
CA ALA A 309 15.76 7.82 -32.72
C ALA A 309 15.46 8.97 -33.70
N GLY A 310 14.25 9.52 -33.66
CA GLY A 310 13.84 10.56 -34.60
C GLY A 310 14.44 11.94 -34.34
N MET A 311 14.88 12.20 -33.10
CA MET A 311 15.48 13.47 -32.70
C MET A 311 17.00 13.40 -32.49
N ASP A 312 17.60 12.23 -32.74
CA ASP A 312 19.02 11.94 -32.48
C ASP A 312 19.41 12.21 -31.01
N ILE A 313 18.62 11.67 -30.09
CA ILE A 313 18.86 11.75 -28.65
C ILE A 313 19.07 10.33 -28.12
N PRO A 314 20.16 10.04 -27.39
CA PRO A 314 20.32 8.75 -26.75
C PRO A 314 19.12 8.39 -25.86
N PHE A 315 18.51 7.23 -26.04
CA PHE A 315 17.33 6.81 -25.27
C PHE A 315 17.56 6.90 -23.75
N ALA A 316 18.76 6.50 -23.30
CA ALA A 316 19.14 6.58 -21.89
C ALA A 316 19.14 8.02 -21.37
N GLU A 317 19.56 8.98 -22.18
CA GLU A 317 19.54 10.40 -21.85
C GLU A 317 18.12 10.95 -21.81
N LEU A 318 17.32 10.71 -22.86
CA LEU A 318 15.91 11.12 -22.90
C LEU A 318 15.15 10.57 -21.69
N LYS A 319 15.42 9.31 -21.34
CA LYS A 319 14.86 8.70 -20.13
C LYS A 319 15.37 9.39 -18.88
N ARG A 320 16.68 9.63 -18.75
CA ARG A 320 17.31 10.27 -17.58
C ARG A 320 16.66 11.62 -17.26
N ILE A 321 16.50 12.49 -18.24
CA ILE A 321 15.93 13.84 -18.11
C ILE A 321 14.40 13.85 -17.93
N ASN A 322 13.72 12.74 -18.22
CA ASN A 322 12.28 12.55 -17.98
C ASN A 322 12.01 11.52 -16.86
N PRO A 323 12.41 11.80 -15.61
CA PRO A 323 12.23 10.88 -14.49
C PRO A 323 10.77 10.60 -14.13
N HIS A 324 9.84 11.50 -14.49
CA HIS A 324 8.40 11.35 -14.31
C HIS A 324 7.75 10.45 -15.34
N VAL A 325 8.31 10.30 -16.54
CA VAL A 325 7.82 9.31 -17.51
C VAL A 325 8.30 7.96 -17.05
N ARG A 326 7.37 7.14 -16.57
CA ARG A 326 7.67 5.86 -15.95
C ARG A 326 7.99 4.81 -17.01
N ARG A 327 7.10 4.69 -18.00
CA ARG A 327 7.18 3.63 -19.00
C ARG A 327 8.05 4.01 -20.20
N TRP A 328 8.15 3.10 -21.16
CA TRP A 328 8.86 3.32 -22.43
C TRP A 328 8.09 4.25 -23.37
N CYS A 329 6.89 4.68 -22.99
CA CYS A 329 6.07 5.61 -23.77
C CYS A 329 5.39 6.63 -22.86
N THR A 330 4.93 7.74 -23.44
CA THR A 330 4.05 8.69 -22.77
C THR A 330 2.67 8.06 -22.50
N PRO A 331 1.92 8.54 -21.48
CA PRO A 331 0.59 8.03 -21.15
C PRO A 331 -0.41 8.15 -22.30
N PRO A 332 -1.25 7.11 -22.56
CA PRO A 332 -2.32 7.16 -23.55
C PRO A 332 -3.56 7.92 -23.09
N ASP A 333 -3.69 8.19 -21.79
CA ASP A 333 -4.86 8.78 -21.15
C ASP A 333 -4.66 10.22 -20.67
N VAL A 334 -3.48 10.81 -20.93
CA VAL A 334 -3.17 12.20 -20.57
C VAL A 334 -2.88 12.98 -21.85
N THR A 335 -3.62 14.06 -22.02
CA THR A 335 -3.55 14.93 -23.22
C THR A 335 -2.59 16.10 -23.06
N ASP A 336 -1.93 16.21 -21.91
CA ASP A 336 -1.03 17.32 -21.62
C ASP A 336 0.08 16.88 -20.66
N LEU A 337 1.02 16.10 -21.19
CA LEU A 337 2.24 15.72 -20.49
C LEU A 337 3.40 16.58 -20.96
N ALA A 338 4.02 17.32 -20.04
CA ALA A 338 5.30 17.96 -20.26
C ALA A 338 6.38 16.88 -20.46
N LEU A 339 7.06 16.90 -21.60
CA LEU A 339 8.21 16.08 -21.93
C LEU A 339 9.42 17.01 -22.07
N TYR A 340 10.51 16.68 -21.38
CA TYR A 340 11.74 17.44 -21.41
C TYR A 340 12.66 16.91 -22.52
N LEU A 341 13.29 17.83 -23.24
CA LEU A 341 14.29 17.56 -24.27
C LEU A 341 15.58 18.33 -23.93
N PRO A 342 16.74 17.87 -24.43
CA PRO A 342 17.96 18.67 -24.35
C PRO A 342 17.73 20.07 -24.90
N GLN A 343 18.41 21.06 -24.31
CA GLN A 343 18.30 22.45 -24.75
C GLN A 343 18.58 22.58 -26.26
N GLY A 344 17.73 23.32 -26.98
CA GLY A 344 17.80 23.52 -28.42
C GLY A 344 16.98 22.52 -29.25
N LYS A 345 16.59 21.37 -28.68
CA LYS A 345 15.81 20.33 -29.40
C LYS A 345 14.30 20.58 -29.40
N GLY A 346 13.79 21.47 -28.55
CA GLY A 346 12.37 21.83 -28.45
C GLY A 346 11.75 22.29 -29.77
N PRO A 347 12.36 23.26 -30.49
CA PRO A 347 11.87 23.73 -31.79
C PRO A 347 11.80 22.64 -32.87
N GLU A 348 12.69 21.63 -32.81
CA GLU A 348 12.71 20.50 -33.75
C GLU A 348 11.57 19.49 -33.49
N PHE A 349 10.99 19.49 -32.28
CA PHE A 349 10.01 18.48 -31.88
C PHE A 349 8.70 18.56 -32.69
N ALA A 350 8.15 19.76 -32.90
CA ALA A 350 6.86 19.90 -33.58
C ALA A 350 6.91 19.46 -35.05
N PRO A 351 7.92 19.86 -35.86
CA PRO A 351 8.13 19.31 -37.20
C PRO A 351 8.28 17.79 -37.21
N PHE A 352 9.13 17.24 -36.32
CA PHE A 352 9.31 15.79 -36.20
C PHE A 352 7.99 15.07 -35.87
N TYR A 353 7.27 15.56 -34.87
CA TYR A 353 6.02 14.97 -34.42
C TYR A 353 4.96 14.94 -35.53
N ALA A 354 4.91 15.98 -36.37
CA ALA A 354 3.99 16.04 -37.52
C ALA A 354 4.30 15.00 -38.61
N THR A 355 5.52 14.47 -38.69
CA THR A 355 5.88 13.42 -39.65
C THR A 355 5.47 12.01 -39.23
N LEU A 356 5.17 11.80 -37.94
CA LEU A 356 4.86 10.48 -37.40
C LEU A 356 3.45 10.04 -37.79
N SER A 357 3.33 8.89 -38.46
CA SER A 357 2.03 8.24 -38.66
C SER A 357 1.51 7.62 -37.35
N GLU A 358 0.20 7.37 -37.24
CA GLU A 358 -0.40 6.70 -36.07
C GLU A 358 0.26 5.35 -35.73
N LYS A 359 0.80 4.66 -36.74
CA LYS A 359 1.51 3.38 -36.56
C LYS A 359 2.92 3.57 -35.99
N ASP A 360 3.55 4.70 -36.25
CA ASP A 360 4.92 5.02 -35.83
C ASP A 360 4.96 5.63 -34.43
N LYS A 361 3.86 6.28 -34.01
CA LYS A 361 3.70 6.85 -32.67
C LYS A 361 3.73 5.78 -31.58
N VAL A 362 3.04 4.64 -31.78
CA VAL A 362 3.01 3.53 -30.81
C VAL A 362 2.94 2.17 -31.48
N LYS A 363 3.86 1.27 -31.11
CA LYS A 363 3.79 -0.15 -31.47
C LYS A 363 2.80 -0.88 -30.54
N TRP A 364 1.52 -0.85 -30.89
CA TRP A 364 0.50 -1.62 -30.18
C TRP A 364 0.53 -3.10 -30.57
N TYR A 365 0.55 -4.00 -29.58
CA TYR A 365 0.23 -5.41 -29.80
C TYR A 365 -1.29 -5.60 -29.72
N ARG A 366 -1.91 -6.07 -30.81
CA ARG A 366 -3.34 -6.41 -30.82
C ARG A 366 -3.53 -7.83 -30.27
N TYR A 367 -4.20 -7.93 -29.12
CA TYR A 367 -4.55 -9.18 -28.47
C TYR A 367 -6.03 -9.53 -28.72
N ASP A 368 -6.30 -10.68 -29.33
CA ASP A 368 -7.66 -11.19 -29.50
C ASP A 368 -8.13 -11.91 -28.23
N ILE A 369 -9.24 -11.42 -27.65
CA ILE A 369 -9.81 -11.92 -26.41
C ILE A 369 -10.40 -13.31 -26.65
N ARG A 370 -9.90 -14.30 -25.92
CA ARG A 370 -10.37 -15.70 -25.98
C ARG A 370 -11.42 -15.97 -24.91
N ARG A 371 -12.22 -17.02 -25.11
CA ARG A 371 -13.19 -17.46 -24.10
C ARG A 371 -12.46 -17.91 -22.83
N GLY A 372 -12.81 -17.32 -21.69
CA GLY A 372 -12.16 -17.58 -20.40
C GLY A 372 -11.08 -16.57 -20.02
N ASP A 373 -10.73 -15.64 -20.91
CA ASP A 373 -9.82 -14.55 -20.60
C ASP A 373 -10.42 -13.57 -19.58
N ASN A 374 -9.54 -12.95 -18.79
CA ASN A 374 -9.88 -11.81 -17.95
C ASN A 374 -8.73 -10.79 -17.97
N LEU A 375 -9.05 -9.52 -17.71
CA LEU A 375 -8.07 -8.44 -17.78
C LEU A 375 -6.87 -8.66 -16.83
N GLY A 376 -7.07 -9.28 -15.67
CA GLY A 376 -5.97 -9.56 -14.74
C GLY A 376 -4.95 -10.54 -15.31
N ALA A 377 -5.42 -11.65 -15.88
CA ALA A 377 -4.57 -12.64 -16.52
C ALA A 377 -3.87 -12.10 -17.77
N ILE A 378 -4.58 -11.31 -18.60
CA ILE A 378 -3.99 -10.66 -19.77
C ILE A 378 -2.94 -9.65 -19.31
N ALA A 379 -3.29 -8.72 -18.41
CA ALA A 379 -2.37 -7.69 -17.96
C ALA A 379 -1.10 -8.32 -17.34
N SER A 380 -1.26 -9.34 -16.48
CA SER A 380 -0.14 -10.08 -15.89
C SER A 380 0.73 -10.78 -16.95
N ARG A 381 0.13 -11.37 -18.00
CA ARG A 381 0.86 -12.00 -19.11
C ARG A 381 1.78 -11.00 -19.84
N PHE A 382 1.35 -9.76 -19.96
CA PHE A 382 2.09 -8.71 -20.66
C PHE A 382 2.89 -7.78 -19.74
N GLY A 383 2.91 -8.03 -18.42
CA GLY A 383 3.60 -7.18 -17.45
C GLY A 383 2.98 -5.79 -17.29
N LEU A 384 1.65 -5.72 -17.41
CA LEU A 384 0.85 -4.50 -17.26
C LEU A 384 -0.02 -4.59 -16.01
N SER A 385 -0.40 -3.42 -15.48
CA SER A 385 -1.51 -3.34 -14.54
C SER A 385 -2.86 -3.40 -15.27
N VAL A 386 -3.90 -3.88 -14.60
CA VAL A 386 -5.28 -3.83 -15.15
C VAL A 386 -5.67 -2.39 -15.48
N ALA A 387 -5.27 -1.43 -14.65
CA ALA A 387 -5.53 -0.01 -14.90
C ALA A 387 -4.85 0.49 -16.18
N ALA A 388 -3.60 0.07 -16.43
CA ALA A 388 -2.88 0.41 -17.66
C ALA A 388 -3.57 -0.18 -18.88
N LEU A 389 -3.90 -1.48 -18.85
CA LEU A 389 -4.60 -2.14 -19.95
C LEU A 389 -5.98 -1.50 -20.21
N LYS A 390 -6.70 -1.09 -19.16
CA LYS A 390 -7.95 -0.32 -19.28
C LYS A 390 -7.74 1.07 -19.88
N SER A 391 -6.69 1.80 -19.45
CA SER A 391 -6.41 3.16 -19.93
C SER A 391 -6.16 3.20 -21.44
N VAL A 392 -5.35 2.27 -21.93
CA VAL A 392 -5.04 2.07 -23.35
C VAL A 392 -6.31 1.81 -24.17
N ASN A 393 -7.15 0.92 -23.66
CA ASN A 393 -8.35 0.47 -24.38
C ASN A 393 -9.60 1.30 -24.05
N LYS A 394 -9.43 2.43 -23.34
CA LYS A 394 -10.51 3.32 -22.88
C LYS A 394 -11.65 2.55 -22.20
N LEU A 395 -11.33 1.50 -21.43
CA LEU A 395 -12.32 0.64 -20.77
C LEU A 395 -12.72 1.22 -19.41
N SER A 396 -14.03 1.42 -19.21
CA SER A 396 -14.58 1.85 -17.92
C SER A 396 -14.67 0.71 -16.90
N SER A 397 -14.90 -0.53 -17.35
CA SER A 397 -15.05 -1.72 -16.49
C SER A 397 -14.03 -2.81 -16.81
N SER A 398 -14.02 -3.87 -16.00
CA SER A 398 -13.17 -5.05 -16.24
C SER A 398 -13.82 -6.09 -17.17
N LYS A 399 -15.00 -5.78 -17.72
CA LYS A 399 -15.74 -6.67 -18.62
C LYS A 399 -15.08 -6.65 -20.00
N ILE A 400 -14.69 -7.83 -20.47
CA ILE A 400 -14.17 -8.07 -21.82
C ILE A 400 -15.01 -9.14 -22.51
N ILE A 401 -15.08 -9.09 -23.83
CA ILE A 401 -15.95 -9.94 -24.64
C ILE A 401 -15.06 -10.77 -25.56
N ALA A 402 -15.20 -12.10 -25.48
CA ALA A 402 -14.48 -13.02 -26.36
C ALA A 402 -14.79 -12.71 -27.84
N GLY A 403 -13.76 -12.77 -28.69
CA GLY A 403 -13.83 -12.39 -30.11
C GLY A 403 -13.59 -10.90 -30.38
N LYS A 404 -13.59 -10.04 -29.35
CA LYS A 404 -13.08 -8.66 -29.49
C LYS A 404 -11.57 -8.64 -29.29
N HIS A 405 -10.95 -7.49 -29.52
CA HIS A 405 -9.51 -7.29 -29.32
C HIS A 405 -9.21 -6.22 -28.27
N LEU A 406 -8.01 -6.29 -27.69
CA LEU A 406 -7.39 -5.27 -26.85
C LEU A 406 -6.07 -4.84 -27.46
N PHE A 407 -5.78 -3.55 -27.41
CA PHE A 407 -4.45 -3.03 -27.62
C PHE A 407 -3.63 -3.19 -26.35
N VAL A 408 -2.46 -3.78 -26.50
CA VAL A 408 -1.50 -4.03 -25.42
C VAL A 408 -0.23 -3.27 -25.80
N PRO A 409 0.15 -2.25 -25.03
CA PRO A 409 1.44 -1.61 -25.21
C PRO A 409 2.50 -2.61 -24.75
N VAL A 410 3.42 -2.98 -25.63
CA VAL A 410 4.62 -3.75 -25.28
C VAL A 410 5.86 -2.96 -25.68
N PRO A 411 6.96 -2.99 -24.89
CA PRO A 411 8.21 -2.37 -25.28
C PRO A 411 8.70 -2.93 -26.62
N ALA A 412 9.25 -2.07 -27.48
CA ALA A 412 9.92 -2.49 -28.71
C ALA A 412 10.99 -3.55 -28.41
N GLY A 413 11.01 -4.67 -29.15
CA GLY A 413 11.92 -5.80 -28.94
C GLY A 413 11.36 -6.95 -28.08
N ARG A 414 10.24 -6.74 -27.39
CA ARG A 414 9.52 -7.84 -26.69
C ARG A 414 8.59 -8.54 -27.69
N HIS A 415 9.14 -9.44 -28.50
CA HIS A 415 8.34 -10.35 -29.33
C HIS A 415 7.49 -11.24 -28.40
N VAL A 416 6.18 -11.04 -28.43
CA VAL A 416 5.24 -12.00 -27.85
C VAL A 416 4.87 -12.94 -28.98
N ASP A 417 5.39 -14.17 -28.95
CA ASP A 417 5.10 -15.19 -29.96
C ASP A 417 3.59 -15.29 -30.19
N SER A 418 3.18 -14.92 -31.40
CA SER A 418 1.79 -14.90 -31.85
C SER A 418 1.32 -16.25 -32.41
N ARG A 419 2.17 -17.29 -32.38
CA ARG A 419 1.86 -18.62 -32.91
C ARG A 419 1.85 -19.68 -31.81
N THR A 420 0.65 -19.93 -31.27
CA THR A 420 0.09 -21.27 -31.00
C THR A 420 -1.39 -21.11 -30.62
N PRO A 421 -2.33 -21.46 -31.51
CA PRO A 421 -3.65 -21.97 -31.16
C PRO A 421 -3.47 -23.39 -30.61
N ASP A 422 -4.20 -23.77 -29.57
CA ASP A 422 -4.20 -25.13 -28.98
C ASP A 422 -2.86 -25.67 -28.45
N ALA A 423 -2.27 -24.91 -27.54
CA ALA A 423 -1.62 -25.52 -26.40
C ALA A 423 -1.92 -24.65 -25.18
N ALA A 424 -2.62 -25.21 -24.19
CA ALA A 424 -2.29 -24.85 -22.81
C ALA A 424 -0.76 -24.90 -22.68
N PRO A 425 -0.10 -24.13 -21.81
CA PRO A 425 1.32 -24.39 -21.55
C PRO A 425 1.43 -25.85 -21.12
N ALA A 426 1.80 -26.73 -22.06
CA ALA A 426 2.53 -27.92 -21.78
C ALA A 426 3.71 -27.37 -20.99
N GLY A 427 3.74 -27.73 -19.71
CA GLY A 427 4.92 -27.45 -18.94
C GLY A 427 6.10 -27.83 -19.81
N LYS A 428 7.10 -26.95 -19.92
CA LYS A 428 8.45 -27.49 -19.82
C LYS A 428 8.35 -28.46 -18.66
N ASN A 429 8.39 -29.77 -18.92
CA ASN A 429 8.55 -30.74 -17.86
C ASN A 429 9.71 -30.18 -17.07
N PRO A 430 9.51 -29.69 -15.82
CA PRO A 430 10.62 -29.73 -14.92
C PRO A 430 11.01 -31.20 -14.94
N SER A 431 12.28 -31.51 -15.18
CA SER A 431 12.81 -32.82 -14.86
C SER A 431 12.15 -33.30 -13.56
N PRO A 432 11.65 -34.55 -13.50
CA PRO A 432 10.79 -34.99 -12.41
C PRO A 432 11.41 -34.57 -11.07
N PRO A 433 10.63 -33.90 -10.18
CA PRO A 433 11.16 -33.52 -8.89
C PRO A 433 11.68 -34.78 -8.22
N ALA A 434 12.80 -34.65 -7.50
CA ALA A 434 13.54 -35.72 -6.82
C ALA A 434 12.73 -36.58 -5.81
N GLY A 435 11.38 -36.53 -5.83
CA GLY A 435 10.47 -37.25 -4.96
C GLY A 435 9.82 -38.51 -5.56
N GLU A 436 9.79 -38.72 -6.88
CA GLU A 436 9.10 -39.92 -7.43
C GLU A 436 9.76 -41.23 -6.96
N ALA A 437 11.10 -41.26 -6.89
CA ALA A 437 11.85 -42.37 -6.29
C ALA A 437 11.63 -42.54 -4.77
N ALA A 438 11.31 -41.45 -4.05
CA ALA A 438 11.03 -41.47 -2.61
C ALA A 438 9.64 -42.01 -2.28
N TYR A 439 8.63 -41.72 -3.12
CA TYR A 439 7.28 -42.28 -2.99
C TYR A 439 7.24 -43.78 -3.34
N VAL A 440 8.02 -44.22 -4.33
CA VAL A 440 8.13 -45.65 -4.68
C VAL A 440 8.89 -46.44 -3.61
N LYS A 441 9.99 -45.90 -3.04
CA LYS A 441 10.70 -46.53 -1.89
C LYS A 441 9.86 -46.61 -0.62
N SER A 442 8.84 -45.77 -0.45
CA SER A 442 7.91 -45.79 0.68
C SER A 442 6.65 -46.64 0.44
N GLY A 443 6.63 -47.41 -0.65
CA GLY A 443 5.56 -48.37 -0.96
C GLY A 443 4.25 -47.73 -1.44
N LEU A 444 4.27 -46.47 -1.90
CA LEU A 444 3.08 -45.75 -2.37
C LEU A 444 2.87 -45.95 -3.88
N THR A 445 1.60 -46.04 -4.29
CA THR A 445 1.18 -46.24 -5.68
C THR A 445 0.60 -44.95 -6.27
N LYS A 446 0.92 -44.68 -7.53
CA LYS A 446 0.44 -43.51 -8.27
C LYS A 446 -0.99 -43.73 -8.74
N LYS A 447 -1.91 -42.81 -8.38
CA LYS A 447 -3.29 -42.76 -8.88
C LYS A 447 -3.62 -41.38 -9.44
N THR A 448 -4.52 -41.32 -10.40
CA THR A 448 -5.03 -40.04 -10.94
C THR A 448 -6.48 -39.82 -10.52
N TYR A 449 -6.82 -38.58 -10.20
CA TYR A 449 -8.16 -38.18 -9.78
C TYR A 449 -8.60 -36.91 -10.51
N ARG A 450 -9.80 -36.94 -11.10
CA ARG A 450 -10.40 -35.76 -11.72
C ARG A 450 -11.22 -35.00 -10.68
N VAL A 451 -10.79 -33.79 -10.36
CA VAL A 451 -11.43 -32.89 -9.39
C VAL A 451 -12.86 -32.61 -9.84
N LYS A 452 -13.84 -32.93 -8.99
CA LYS A 452 -15.26 -32.67 -9.25
C LYS A 452 -15.63 -31.24 -8.82
N PRO A 453 -16.70 -30.66 -9.38
CA PRO A 453 -17.23 -29.38 -8.90
C PRO A 453 -17.54 -29.46 -7.40
N GLY A 454 -16.93 -28.57 -6.61
CA GLY A 454 -17.06 -28.53 -5.15
C GLY A 454 -15.98 -29.26 -4.37
N ASP A 455 -15.11 -30.06 -5.01
CA ASP A 455 -14.01 -30.72 -4.31
C ASP A 455 -12.97 -29.70 -3.80
N THR A 456 -12.54 -29.89 -2.56
CA THR A 456 -11.38 -29.19 -1.99
C THR A 456 -10.16 -30.11 -1.87
N VAL A 457 -8.96 -29.52 -1.83
CA VAL A 457 -7.70 -30.28 -1.61
C VAL A 457 -7.75 -31.06 -0.29
N SER A 458 -8.41 -30.53 0.74
CA SER A 458 -8.56 -31.17 2.04
C SER A 458 -9.49 -32.37 2.00
N GLU A 459 -10.64 -32.27 1.32
CA GLU A 459 -11.58 -33.38 1.18
C GLU A 459 -11.02 -34.50 0.29
N ILE A 460 -10.26 -34.15 -0.75
CA ILE A 460 -9.56 -35.14 -1.58
C ILE A 460 -8.45 -35.83 -0.77
N ALA A 461 -7.68 -35.07 0.01
CA ALA A 461 -6.64 -35.59 0.90
C ALA A 461 -7.21 -36.61 1.89
N GLU A 462 -8.30 -36.25 2.55
CA GLU A 462 -9.01 -37.12 3.49
C GLU A 462 -9.59 -38.37 2.81
N ARG A 463 -10.23 -38.19 1.65
CA ARG A 463 -10.84 -39.29 0.87
C ARG A 463 -9.83 -40.36 0.44
N PHE A 464 -8.60 -39.95 0.14
CA PHE A 464 -7.55 -40.85 -0.35
C PHE A 464 -6.47 -41.17 0.70
N GLY A 465 -6.65 -40.72 1.94
CA GLY A 465 -5.72 -40.98 3.04
C GLY A 465 -4.31 -40.41 2.81
N VAL A 466 -4.19 -39.27 2.12
CA VAL A 466 -2.92 -38.58 1.82
C VAL A 466 -2.94 -37.17 2.40
N SER A 467 -1.78 -36.55 2.59
CA SER A 467 -1.77 -35.17 3.10
C SER A 467 -2.13 -34.16 2.00
N SER A 468 -2.81 -33.06 2.36
CA SER A 468 -3.06 -31.95 1.43
C SER A 468 -1.76 -31.36 0.87
N ARG A 469 -0.66 -31.42 1.65
CA ARG A 469 0.66 -30.96 1.22
C ARG A 469 1.24 -31.85 0.12
N ASP A 470 1.07 -33.17 0.23
CA ASP A 470 1.54 -34.12 -0.79
C ASP A 470 0.75 -33.99 -2.09
N ILE A 471 -0.57 -33.79 -2.01
CA ILE A 471 -1.39 -33.50 -3.20
C ILE A 471 -0.91 -32.21 -3.89
N LEU A 472 -0.69 -31.13 -3.12
CA LEU A 472 -0.24 -29.86 -3.67
C LEU A 472 1.15 -29.96 -4.30
N HIS A 473 2.08 -30.63 -3.61
CA HIS A 473 3.45 -30.79 -4.05
C HIS A 473 3.57 -31.70 -5.29
N ALA A 474 2.90 -32.86 -5.29
CA ALA A 474 2.90 -33.81 -6.41
C ALA A 474 2.25 -33.25 -7.69
N ASN A 475 1.47 -32.17 -7.58
CA ASN A 475 0.78 -31.53 -8.71
C ASN A 475 1.29 -30.11 -9.02
N GLY A 476 2.37 -29.66 -8.38
CA GLY A 476 2.94 -28.32 -8.60
C GLY A 476 2.03 -27.16 -8.21
N ILE A 477 1.06 -27.38 -7.32
CA ILE A 477 0.06 -26.38 -6.92
C ILE A 477 0.57 -25.64 -5.67
N ARG A 478 0.93 -24.36 -5.83
CA ARG A 478 1.55 -23.56 -4.75
C ARG A 478 0.64 -23.27 -3.55
N ARG A 479 -0.68 -23.21 -3.75
CA ARG A 479 -1.70 -22.94 -2.71
C ARG A 479 -3.01 -23.65 -3.05
N ALA A 480 -3.79 -24.07 -2.05
CA ALA A 480 -5.02 -24.83 -2.25
C ALA A 480 -6.07 -24.18 -3.17
N ARG A 481 -6.09 -22.84 -3.25
CA ARG A 481 -6.94 -22.06 -4.17
C ARG A 481 -6.58 -22.27 -5.66
N GLY A 482 -5.46 -22.92 -5.96
CA GLY A 482 -5.02 -23.27 -7.31
C GLY A 482 -5.66 -24.54 -7.88
N LEU A 483 -6.36 -25.35 -7.07
CA LEU A 483 -7.08 -26.53 -7.53
C LEU A 483 -8.38 -26.14 -8.23
N ARG A 484 -8.61 -26.58 -9.46
CA ARG A 484 -9.80 -26.24 -10.26
C ARG A 484 -10.68 -27.45 -10.53
N ALA A 485 -12.01 -27.25 -10.52
CA ALA A 485 -12.94 -28.29 -10.95
C ALA A 485 -12.66 -28.71 -12.40
N GLY A 486 -12.65 -30.02 -12.64
CA GLY A 486 -12.31 -30.66 -13.92
C GLY A 486 -10.83 -30.96 -14.12
N GLN A 487 -9.93 -30.43 -13.27
CA GLN A 487 -8.49 -30.70 -13.31
C GLN A 487 -8.19 -32.14 -12.91
N THR A 488 -7.30 -32.83 -13.63
CA THR A 488 -6.79 -34.14 -13.22
C THR A 488 -5.54 -33.94 -12.36
N ILE A 489 -5.52 -34.54 -11.18
CA ILE A 489 -4.41 -34.50 -10.24
C ILE A 489 -3.86 -35.90 -9.96
N THR A 490 -2.56 -35.98 -9.67
CA THR A 490 -1.85 -37.19 -9.26
C THR A 490 -1.87 -37.31 -7.74
N LEU A 491 -2.15 -38.49 -7.23
CA LEU A 491 -2.18 -38.86 -5.82
C LEU A 491 -1.21 -40.04 -5.60
N TRP A 492 -0.41 -39.99 -4.53
CA TRP A 492 0.46 -41.09 -4.11
C TRP A 492 -0.15 -41.77 -2.90
N VAL A 493 -0.80 -42.93 -3.10
CA VAL A 493 -1.64 -43.58 -2.08
C VAL A 493 -1.11 -44.96 -1.70
N LYS A 494 -1.39 -45.43 -0.48
CA LYS A 494 -1.01 -46.78 -0.06
C LYS A 494 -1.73 -47.85 -0.90
N PRO A 495 -1.10 -49.00 -1.17
CA PRO A 495 -1.73 -50.12 -1.88
C PRO A 495 -3.01 -50.53 -1.14
N GLY A 496 -4.13 -50.69 -1.87
CA GLY A 496 -5.43 -51.01 -1.28
C GLY A 496 -6.35 -49.82 -0.95
N SER A 497 -5.91 -48.58 -1.20
CA SER A 497 -6.79 -47.40 -1.03
C SER A 497 -7.94 -47.42 -2.05
N PRO A 498 -9.22 -47.23 -1.65
CA PRO A 498 -10.38 -47.54 -2.50
C PRO A 498 -10.46 -46.68 -3.79
N LEU A 499 -10.99 -47.27 -4.88
CA LEU A 499 -11.23 -46.62 -6.18
C LEU A 499 -12.72 -46.31 -6.36
N PRO A 500 -13.12 -45.18 -6.98
CA PRO A 500 -14.52 -44.89 -7.25
C PRO A 500 -14.93 -45.27 -8.68
N GLY A 501 -15.90 -46.19 -8.81
CA GLY A 501 -16.64 -46.41 -10.04
C GLY A 501 -17.95 -47.18 -9.80
N GLY A 502 -19.08 -46.58 -10.22
CA GLY A 502 -20.31 -47.27 -10.61
C GLY A 502 -21.28 -47.72 -9.50
N SER A 503 -22.55 -47.28 -9.60
CA SER A 503 -23.64 -47.43 -8.63
C SER A 503 -24.55 -48.65 -8.92
N ALA A 504 -24.97 -49.41 -7.89
CA ALA A 504 -26.37 -49.78 -7.57
C ALA A 504 -26.48 -50.94 -6.54
N ALA A 505 -27.20 -50.67 -5.44
CA ALA A 505 -28.18 -51.49 -4.67
C ALA A 505 -27.95 -53.01 -4.46
N MET A 506 -28.20 -53.68 -3.32
CA MET A 506 -28.74 -53.47 -1.97
C MET A 506 -28.28 -54.75 -1.18
N ALA A 507 -28.08 -54.80 0.14
CA ALA A 507 -29.07 -54.54 1.16
C ALA A 507 -28.44 -54.33 2.56
N SER A 508 -29.16 -53.52 3.32
CA SER A 508 -28.92 -52.93 4.64
C SER A 508 -28.94 -53.93 5.83
N PRO A 509 -28.63 -53.46 7.05
CA PRO A 509 -29.64 -52.77 7.87
C PRO A 509 -29.12 -51.38 8.32
N ARG A 510 -29.85 -50.26 8.27
CA ARG A 510 -31.27 -49.96 8.02
C ARG A 510 -31.35 -48.53 7.45
N HIS A 511 -32.15 -48.37 6.41
CA HIS A 511 -32.97 -47.16 6.27
C HIS A 511 -33.91 -47.08 7.46
N ALA A 512 -33.94 -45.93 8.12
CA ALA A 512 -35.16 -45.18 8.41
C ALA A 512 -34.72 -43.82 8.97
N GLU A 513 -35.44 -42.76 8.60
CA GLU A 513 -35.29 -41.37 9.07
C GLU A 513 -34.12 -40.62 8.40
N ALA A 514 -34.28 -39.61 7.54
CA ALA A 514 -35.20 -38.48 7.63
C ALA A 514 -35.32 -37.89 9.06
N ASP A 515 -34.30 -38.10 9.90
CA ASP A 515 -34.13 -37.49 11.22
C ASP A 515 -32.72 -37.85 11.74
N SER A 516 -32.18 -37.16 12.74
CA SER A 516 -30.92 -37.47 13.48
C SER A 516 -29.58 -36.74 13.19
N ARG A 517 -29.47 -35.78 12.26
CA ARG A 517 -28.41 -34.72 12.37
C ARG A 517 -28.87 -33.29 12.10
N GLY A 518 -30.14 -33.08 11.76
CA GLY A 518 -30.76 -31.77 11.66
C GLY A 518 -30.08 -30.79 10.71
N LEU A 519 -29.26 -31.19 9.74
CA LEU A 519 -28.53 -30.26 8.85
C LEU A 519 -29.28 -30.04 7.52
N SER A 520 -29.37 -28.79 7.07
CA SER A 520 -30.01 -28.30 5.85
C SER A 520 -29.06 -27.40 5.06
N GLN A 521 -29.30 -27.21 3.75
CA GLN A 521 -28.43 -26.42 2.87
C GLN A 521 -29.10 -25.14 2.38
N TYR A 522 -28.33 -24.06 2.18
CA TYR A 522 -28.80 -22.78 1.68
C TYR A 522 -27.82 -22.14 0.69
N THR A 523 -28.29 -21.73 -0.48
CA THR A 523 -27.49 -20.99 -1.47
C THR A 523 -27.57 -19.49 -1.22
N VAL A 524 -26.42 -18.89 -0.90
CA VAL A 524 -26.25 -17.45 -0.60
C VAL A 524 -26.73 -16.61 -1.78
N LYS A 525 -27.62 -15.65 -1.51
CA LYS A 525 -28.15 -14.69 -2.50
C LYS A 525 -27.44 -13.34 -2.39
N LYS A 526 -27.62 -12.49 -3.40
CA LYS A 526 -27.09 -11.12 -3.41
C LYS A 526 -27.71 -10.33 -2.24
N GLY A 527 -26.87 -9.92 -1.27
CA GLY A 527 -27.28 -9.20 -0.06
C GLY A 527 -27.23 -10.01 1.23
N ASP A 528 -26.97 -11.32 1.16
CA ASP A 528 -26.83 -12.16 2.35
C ASP A 528 -25.45 -11.98 3.02
N ASN A 529 -25.43 -12.07 4.35
CA ASN A 529 -24.20 -12.16 5.14
C ASN A 529 -24.38 -13.19 6.27
N LEU A 530 -23.28 -13.65 6.88
CA LEU A 530 -23.35 -14.71 7.91
C LEU A 530 -24.17 -14.29 9.13
N TYR A 531 -24.28 -13.00 9.44
CA TYR A 531 -25.10 -12.50 10.53
C TYR A 531 -26.60 -12.59 10.23
N THR A 532 -27.03 -12.14 9.04
CA THR A 532 -28.44 -12.24 8.62
C THR A 532 -28.87 -13.70 8.42
N LEU A 533 -27.97 -14.55 7.94
CA LEU A 533 -28.21 -15.99 7.78
C LEU A 533 -28.19 -16.74 9.12
N ALA A 534 -27.27 -16.44 10.04
CA ALA A 534 -27.26 -17.05 11.37
C ALA A 534 -28.55 -16.73 12.14
N LYS A 535 -29.01 -15.48 12.07
CA LYS A 535 -30.32 -15.06 12.62
C LYS A 535 -31.47 -15.81 11.96
N ARG A 536 -31.47 -15.93 10.63
CA ARG A 536 -32.50 -16.65 9.85
C ARG A 536 -32.55 -18.15 10.17
N PHE A 537 -31.40 -18.75 10.46
CA PHE A 537 -31.26 -20.17 10.78
C PHE A 537 -31.30 -20.45 12.29
N ASN A 538 -31.55 -19.42 13.09
CA ASN A 538 -31.59 -19.49 14.55
C ASN A 538 -30.34 -20.17 15.16
N THR A 539 -29.17 -19.75 14.69
CA THR A 539 -27.84 -20.19 15.15
C THR A 539 -26.94 -18.98 15.37
N THR A 540 -25.72 -19.17 15.87
CA THR A 540 -24.74 -18.09 15.97
C THR A 540 -23.86 -17.99 14.72
N VAL A 541 -23.29 -16.81 14.47
CA VAL A 541 -22.33 -16.61 13.36
C VAL A 541 -21.15 -17.56 13.48
N ASP A 542 -20.66 -17.78 14.71
CA ASP A 542 -19.54 -18.68 14.99
C ASP A 542 -19.92 -20.16 14.75
N GLU A 543 -21.12 -20.60 15.11
CA GLU A 543 -21.60 -21.95 14.81
C GLU A 543 -21.84 -22.17 13.33
N LEU A 544 -22.48 -21.22 12.65
CA LEU A 544 -22.69 -21.27 11.20
C LEU A 544 -21.35 -21.27 10.45
N ALA A 545 -20.37 -20.48 10.90
CA ALA A 545 -19.04 -20.45 10.32
C ALA A 545 -18.28 -21.77 10.54
N LYS A 546 -18.28 -22.30 11.77
CA LYS A 546 -17.64 -23.58 12.11
C LYS A 546 -18.24 -24.74 11.34
N LEU A 547 -19.58 -24.78 11.24
CA LEU A 547 -20.32 -25.81 10.50
C LEU A 547 -19.99 -25.81 9.00
N ASN A 548 -19.51 -24.68 8.48
CA ASN A 548 -19.06 -24.50 7.10
C ASN A 548 -17.52 -24.46 6.96
N GLY A 549 -16.79 -24.99 7.96
CA GLY A 549 -15.33 -25.16 7.90
C GLY A 549 -14.53 -23.84 7.97
N ARG A 550 -15.10 -22.76 8.52
CA ARG A 550 -14.47 -21.43 8.55
C ARG A 550 -13.86 -21.12 9.92
N GLN A 551 -12.68 -20.49 9.91
CA GLN A 551 -12.02 -19.95 11.11
C GLN A 551 -12.32 -18.45 11.29
N LYS A 552 -12.11 -17.93 12.52
CA LYS A 552 -12.51 -16.59 13.00
C LYS A 552 -12.01 -15.38 12.19
N SER A 553 -11.10 -15.58 11.22
CA SER A 553 -10.58 -14.55 10.34
C SER A 553 -11.24 -14.51 8.95
N ASN A 554 -12.21 -15.40 8.64
CA ASN A 554 -12.76 -15.52 7.29
C ASN A 554 -14.29 -15.75 7.24
N PHE A 555 -15.04 -14.69 7.53
CA PHE A 555 -16.50 -14.66 7.52
C PHE A 555 -17.14 -14.24 6.17
N LEU A 556 -16.33 -14.07 5.12
CA LEU A 556 -16.84 -13.63 3.81
C LEU A 556 -17.58 -14.76 3.09
N ILE A 557 -18.83 -14.50 2.69
CA ILE A 557 -19.65 -15.38 1.85
C ILE A 557 -20.02 -14.67 0.55
N TYR A 558 -20.13 -15.43 -0.55
CA TYR A 558 -20.41 -14.87 -1.87
C TYR A 558 -21.74 -15.37 -2.43
N PRO A 559 -22.48 -14.56 -3.21
CA PRO A 559 -23.67 -15.02 -3.91
C PRO A 559 -23.37 -16.25 -4.78
N GLY A 560 -24.22 -17.27 -4.69
CA GLY A 560 -24.06 -18.57 -5.36
C GLY A 560 -23.31 -19.63 -4.52
N GLN A 561 -22.76 -19.27 -3.36
CA GLN A 561 -22.10 -20.21 -2.45
C GLN A 561 -23.14 -21.00 -1.62
N THR A 562 -22.97 -22.31 -1.45
CA THR A 562 -23.84 -23.13 -0.59
C THR A 562 -23.31 -23.16 0.86
N LEU A 563 -24.21 -22.99 1.83
CA LEU A 563 -23.93 -23.08 3.27
C LEU A 563 -24.77 -24.18 3.93
N LEU A 564 -24.16 -24.95 4.82
CA LEU A 564 -24.79 -25.90 5.72
C LEU A 564 -25.25 -25.18 7.00
N TYR A 565 -26.48 -25.43 7.44
CA TYR A 565 -27.00 -24.93 8.71
C TYR A 565 -27.81 -26.02 9.42
N ARG A 566 -28.02 -25.92 10.73
CA ARG A 566 -28.84 -26.89 11.46
C ARG A 566 -30.29 -26.39 11.58
N ARG A 567 -31.25 -27.14 11.04
CA ARG A 567 -32.69 -26.97 11.26
C ARG A 567 -33.06 -27.64 12.59
N ARG A 568 -33.57 -26.86 13.56
CA ARG A 568 -34.20 -27.42 14.76
C ARG A 568 -35.62 -27.86 14.40
N SER A 569 -35.98 -29.09 14.78
CA SER A 569 -37.37 -29.55 14.85
C SER A 569 -38.05 -28.89 16.06
N GLU A 570 -39.23 -28.32 15.85
CA GLU A 570 -40.12 -27.88 16.92
C GLU A 570 -40.75 -29.12 17.54
N SER A 571 -40.29 -29.58 18.71
CA SER A 571 -41.07 -30.31 19.74
C SER A 571 -40.13 -30.93 20.79
N ALA A 572 -40.51 -30.76 22.08
CA ALA A 572 -39.83 -31.17 23.33
C ALA A 572 -38.56 -30.37 23.67
N GLY A 573 -38.44 -29.66 24.78
CA GLY A 573 -39.23 -29.54 26.00
C GLY A 573 -38.27 -29.02 27.08
N ASN A 574 -38.70 -28.01 27.83
CA ASN A 574 -37.91 -27.14 28.71
C ASN A 574 -36.82 -27.81 29.60
N ALA A 575 -35.59 -27.34 29.44
CA ALA A 575 -34.72 -26.99 30.56
C ALA A 575 -34.04 -25.64 30.24
N HIS A 576 -34.45 -24.63 31.01
CA HIS A 576 -33.91 -23.27 31.09
C HIS A 576 -34.36 -22.19 30.07
N LEU A 577 -35.58 -21.73 30.36
CA LEU A 577 -35.97 -20.33 30.61
C LEU A 577 -36.38 -19.45 29.41
N HIS A 578 -37.68 -19.54 29.17
CA HIS A 578 -38.64 -18.44 28.93
C HIS A 578 -38.33 -17.43 27.81
N SER A 579 -39.00 -17.65 26.67
CA SER A 579 -39.83 -16.60 26.11
C SER A 579 -40.95 -16.26 27.09
N ASP A 580 -40.99 -15.02 27.56
CA ASP A 580 -42.25 -14.30 27.71
C ASP A 580 -42.05 -12.94 27.05
N SER A 581 -42.77 -12.75 25.95
CA SER A 581 -43.20 -11.41 25.57
C SER A 581 -44.16 -10.91 26.67
N HIS A 582 -44.07 -9.63 27.02
CA HIS A 582 -45.05 -8.92 27.85
C HIS A 582 -45.07 -9.23 29.35
N ASN A 583 -43.95 -9.03 30.05
CA ASN A 583 -44.00 -8.33 31.35
C ASN A 583 -42.61 -7.83 31.75
N ALA A 584 -42.47 -6.52 31.95
CA ALA A 584 -41.27 -5.92 32.51
C ALA A 584 -41.17 -6.25 34.01
N PRO A 585 -40.08 -6.87 34.52
CA PRO A 585 -39.67 -6.64 35.88
C PRO A 585 -38.99 -5.27 35.93
N ARG A 586 -39.79 -4.30 36.33
CA ARG A 586 -39.47 -2.89 36.52
C ARG A 586 -38.42 -2.77 37.65
N ASN A 587 -37.44 -1.87 37.51
CA ASN A 587 -36.36 -1.58 38.47
C ASN A 587 -35.38 -2.75 38.78
N ALA A 588 -34.91 -3.47 37.76
CA ALA A 588 -33.95 -4.57 37.93
C ALA A 588 -32.49 -4.15 37.66
N HIS A 589 -31.55 -4.67 38.45
CA HIS A 589 -30.12 -4.47 38.26
C HIS A 589 -29.55 -5.55 37.30
N TYR A 590 -28.89 -5.12 36.24
CA TYR A 590 -28.26 -5.96 35.23
C TYR A 590 -26.73 -5.93 35.35
N THR A 591 -26.11 -7.11 35.45
CA THR A 591 -24.64 -7.24 35.47
C THR A 591 -24.09 -7.37 34.04
N VAL A 592 -23.25 -6.42 33.64
CA VAL A 592 -22.66 -6.31 32.29
C VAL A 592 -21.82 -7.55 31.95
N ARG A 593 -22.10 -8.17 30.79
CA ARG A 593 -21.41 -9.38 30.31
C ARG A 593 -20.46 -9.07 29.14
N LYS A 594 -19.60 -10.04 28.81
CA LYS A 594 -18.62 -9.92 27.72
C LYS A 594 -19.34 -9.71 26.38
N GLY A 595 -19.18 -8.53 25.79
CA GLY A 595 -19.83 -8.11 24.54
C GLY A 595 -20.96 -7.11 24.70
N ASP A 596 -21.38 -6.79 25.93
CA ASP A 596 -22.38 -5.76 26.20
C ASP A 596 -21.78 -4.35 26.07
N ASN A 597 -22.57 -3.43 25.53
CA ASN A 597 -22.37 -1.99 25.62
C ASN A 597 -23.73 -1.29 25.86
N LEU A 598 -23.72 0.00 26.20
CA LEU A 598 -24.93 0.75 26.52
C LEU A 598 -25.98 0.69 25.40
N TYR A 599 -25.56 0.71 24.12
CA TYR A 599 -26.46 0.61 22.98
C TYR A 599 -27.09 -0.78 22.84
N THR A 600 -26.31 -1.85 23.02
CA THR A 600 -26.85 -3.21 22.96
C THR A 600 -27.76 -3.51 24.15
N LEU A 601 -27.50 -2.95 25.32
CA LEU A 601 -28.36 -3.10 26.50
C LEU A 601 -29.65 -2.28 26.39
N ALA A 602 -29.57 -1.01 25.99
CA ALA A 602 -30.72 -0.14 25.76
C ALA A 602 -31.69 -0.77 24.74
N ARG A 603 -31.14 -1.27 23.62
CA ARG A 603 -31.92 -1.98 22.60
C ARG A 603 -32.50 -3.31 23.11
N ARG A 604 -31.75 -4.04 23.95
CA ARG A 604 -32.20 -5.31 24.52
C ARG A 604 -33.36 -5.12 25.48
N PHE A 605 -33.35 -4.06 26.27
CA PHE A 605 -34.41 -3.72 27.23
C PHE A 605 -35.45 -2.75 26.66
N SER A 606 -35.35 -2.40 25.38
CA SER A 606 -36.24 -1.47 24.68
C SER A 606 -36.40 -0.11 25.39
N ILE A 607 -35.30 0.41 25.92
CA ILE A 607 -35.20 1.74 26.54
C ILE A 607 -34.23 2.61 25.76
N ASP A 608 -34.32 3.92 25.89
CA ASP A 608 -33.34 4.82 25.28
C ASP A 608 -31.99 4.74 26.01
N VAL A 609 -30.89 4.89 25.26
CA VAL A 609 -29.53 4.88 25.81
C VAL A 609 -29.34 5.99 26.85
N ARG A 610 -29.95 7.16 26.63
CA ARG A 610 -29.90 8.30 27.54
C ARG A 610 -30.69 8.06 28.81
N ASP A 611 -31.79 7.31 28.74
CA ASP A 611 -32.56 6.92 29.92
C ASP A 611 -31.79 5.91 30.78
N LEU A 612 -31.16 4.94 30.14
CA LEU A 612 -30.26 4.00 30.81
C LEU A 612 -29.06 4.71 31.44
N GLN A 613 -28.47 5.71 30.77
CA GLN A 613 -27.36 6.50 31.31
C GLN A 613 -27.79 7.36 32.51
N ARG A 614 -28.89 8.11 32.38
CA ARG A 614 -29.42 8.95 33.47
C ARG A 614 -29.77 8.14 34.71
N ALA A 615 -30.42 6.98 34.55
CA ALA A 615 -30.78 6.11 35.67
C ALA A 615 -29.57 5.50 36.40
N ASN A 616 -28.38 5.53 35.78
CA ASN A 616 -27.14 5.02 36.34
C ASN A 616 -26.10 6.11 36.66
N GLY A 617 -26.48 7.40 36.55
CA GLY A 617 -25.56 8.53 36.75
C GLY A 617 -24.35 8.51 35.82
N LEU A 618 -24.49 7.95 34.62
CA LEU A 618 -23.40 7.79 33.66
C LEU A 618 -23.32 9.00 32.71
N PRO A 619 -22.13 9.59 32.49
CA PRO A 619 -21.95 10.64 31.47
C PRO A 619 -22.16 10.10 30.04
N GLU A 620 -22.35 11.00 29.07
CA GLU A 620 -22.75 10.63 27.69
C GLU A 620 -21.70 9.76 26.97
N ASP A 621 -20.43 9.82 27.42
CA ASP A 621 -19.28 9.05 26.94
C ASP A 621 -18.92 7.83 27.82
N ALA A 622 -19.75 7.48 28.81
CA ALA A 622 -19.44 6.46 29.80
C ALA A 622 -19.20 5.07 29.20
N VAL A 623 -18.11 4.42 29.64
CA VAL A 623 -17.77 3.05 29.27
C VAL A 623 -18.12 2.10 30.42
N ILE A 624 -19.03 1.15 30.15
CA ILE A 624 -19.44 0.14 31.11
C ILE A 624 -18.48 -1.06 31.10
N LYS A 625 -18.10 -1.54 32.28
CA LYS A 625 -17.13 -2.63 32.46
C LYS A 625 -17.82 -3.96 32.72
N ILE A 626 -17.22 -5.06 32.25
CA ILE A 626 -17.73 -6.42 32.52
C ILE A 626 -17.81 -6.64 34.03
N GLY A 627 -18.96 -7.11 34.51
CA GLY A 627 -19.25 -7.27 35.94
C GLY A 627 -19.89 -6.04 36.61
N GLN A 628 -19.94 -4.88 35.94
CA GLN A 628 -20.61 -3.69 36.47
C GLN A 628 -22.13 -3.89 36.55
N LYS A 629 -22.75 -3.51 37.66
CA LYS A 629 -24.21 -3.56 37.83
C LYS A 629 -24.83 -2.24 37.36
N LEU A 630 -25.83 -2.32 36.50
CA LEU A 630 -26.59 -1.18 35.98
C LEU A 630 -28.07 -1.33 36.32
N LEU A 631 -28.68 -0.28 36.83
CA LEU A 631 -30.12 -0.15 37.02
C LEU A 631 -30.80 0.04 35.66
N ILE A 632 -31.76 -0.82 35.32
CA ILE A 632 -32.55 -0.68 34.09
C ILE A 632 -33.86 0.05 34.44
N PRO A 633 -34.04 1.34 34.06
CA PRO A 633 -35.21 2.12 34.45
C PRO A 633 -36.49 1.69 33.74
N SER A 634 -37.61 1.82 34.44
CA SER A 634 -38.97 1.64 33.90
C SER A 634 -39.53 3.00 33.49
N VAL A 635 -39.70 3.27 32.19
CA VAL A 635 -40.37 4.50 31.72
C VAL A 635 -41.78 4.15 31.20
N PRO A 636 -42.87 4.81 31.67
CA PRO A 636 -44.22 4.56 31.17
C PRO A 636 -44.40 4.96 29.71
N ALA A 637 -45.18 4.17 28.96
CA ALA A 637 -45.40 4.27 27.52
C ALA A 637 -46.18 5.52 27.03
N ALA A 638 -46.28 6.59 27.82
CA ALA A 638 -47.06 7.79 27.51
C ALA A 638 -46.23 9.08 27.35
N ALA A 639 -44.89 9.01 27.40
CA ALA A 639 -44.02 10.19 27.22
C ALA A 639 -43.08 10.10 26.00
N ALA A 640 -43.34 9.18 25.06
CA ALA A 640 -42.53 8.98 23.85
C ALA A 640 -43.04 9.78 22.62
N ALA A 641 -43.76 10.89 22.85
CA ALA A 641 -44.16 11.81 21.79
C ALA A 641 -43.19 13.01 21.73
N GLY A 642 -41.99 12.75 21.23
CA GLY A 642 -41.12 13.76 20.64
C GLY A 642 -40.96 13.43 19.15
N PRO A 643 -40.80 14.42 18.25
CA PRO A 643 -40.93 14.18 16.81
C PRO A 643 -39.91 13.14 16.35
N ALA A 644 -40.42 12.05 15.76
CA ALA A 644 -39.60 11.07 15.09
C ALA A 644 -38.92 11.76 13.90
N ARG A 645 -37.65 12.13 14.05
CA ARG A 645 -36.84 12.64 12.94
C ARG A 645 -36.64 11.51 11.94
N GLU A 646 -37.30 11.64 10.79
CA GLU A 646 -37.28 10.66 9.72
C GLU A 646 -35.84 10.50 9.19
N MET A 647 -35.32 9.27 9.26
CA MET A 647 -33.94 8.98 8.84
C MET A 647 -33.94 8.58 7.38
N ARG A 648 -33.38 9.44 6.52
CA ARG A 648 -33.26 9.17 5.09
C ARG A 648 -32.02 8.30 4.83
N VAL A 649 -32.24 7.13 4.23
CA VAL A 649 -31.18 6.20 3.83
C VAL A 649 -30.87 6.38 2.35
N VAL A 650 -29.61 6.70 2.03
CA VAL A 650 -29.12 6.88 0.66
C VAL A 650 -28.07 5.83 0.35
N TYR A 651 -28.22 5.12 -0.77
CA TYR A 651 -27.18 4.22 -1.27
C TYR A 651 -26.26 5.01 -2.20
N TYR A 652 -24.98 5.12 -1.81
CA TYR A 652 -23.99 5.88 -2.54
C TYR A 652 -22.97 4.95 -3.20
N THR A 653 -22.81 5.07 -4.52
CA THR A 653 -21.77 4.38 -5.27
C THR A 653 -20.50 5.24 -5.26
N VAL A 654 -19.47 4.74 -4.60
CA VAL A 654 -18.15 5.37 -4.45
C VAL A 654 -17.59 5.70 -5.83
N ARG A 655 -17.27 6.97 -6.06
CA ARG A 655 -16.67 7.48 -7.29
C ARG A 655 -15.15 7.49 -7.17
N LYS A 656 -14.48 7.64 -8.31
CA LYS A 656 -13.02 7.72 -8.37
C LYS A 656 -12.54 8.99 -7.66
N GLY A 657 -11.91 8.82 -6.50
CA GLY A 657 -11.40 9.93 -5.67
C GLY A 657 -12.11 10.11 -4.34
N ASP A 658 -13.23 9.43 -4.12
CA ASP A 658 -14.00 9.56 -2.89
C ASP A 658 -13.31 8.87 -1.70
N SER A 659 -13.20 9.58 -0.58
CA SER A 659 -12.91 8.98 0.72
C SER A 659 -14.16 8.93 1.61
N LEU A 660 -14.14 8.12 2.68
CA LEU A 660 -15.19 8.13 3.70
C LEU A 660 -15.43 9.55 4.25
N TRP A 661 -14.38 10.37 4.32
CA TRP A 661 -14.45 11.75 4.78
C TRP A 661 -15.13 12.67 3.75
N ASP A 662 -14.82 12.53 2.47
CA ASP A 662 -15.44 13.31 1.40
C ASP A 662 -16.94 12.99 1.27
N ILE A 663 -17.28 11.70 1.38
CA ILE A 663 -18.67 11.24 1.34
C ILE A 663 -19.43 11.71 2.59
N ALA A 664 -18.82 11.60 3.77
CA ALA A 664 -19.37 12.12 5.03
C ALA A 664 -19.67 13.63 4.94
N ARG A 665 -18.70 14.40 4.45
CA ARG A 665 -18.83 15.85 4.29
C ARG A 665 -19.90 16.23 3.26
N THR A 666 -19.91 15.56 2.11
CA THR A 666 -20.89 15.82 1.03
C THR A 666 -22.31 15.55 1.48
N HIS A 667 -22.51 14.49 2.26
CA HIS A 667 -23.82 14.09 2.78
C HIS A 667 -24.13 14.62 4.18
N ARG A 668 -23.31 15.55 4.71
CA ARG A 668 -23.48 16.18 6.03
C ARG A 668 -23.73 15.17 7.17
N VAL A 669 -22.98 14.07 7.17
CA VAL A 669 -22.99 13.05 8.22
C VAL A 669 -21.56 12.82 8.73
N SER A 670 -21.38 12.24 9.91
CA SER A 670 -20.04 11.90 10.38
C SER A 670 -19.49 10.63 9.72
N VAL A 671 -18.16 10.53 9.62
CA VAL A 671 -17.46 9.31 9.16
C VAL A 671 -17.82 8.13 10.05
N GLU A 672 -17.92 8.34 11.37
CA GLU A 672 -18.37 7.34 12.35
C GLU A 672 -19.78 6.82 12.05
N ARG A 673 -20.66 7.66 11.48
CA ARG A 673 -22.02 7.25 11.11
C ARG A 673 -22.03 6.38 9.85
N ILE A 674 -21.24 6.75 8.83
CA ILE A 674 -21.09 5.94 7.60
C ILE A 674 -20.40 4.61 7.93
N THR A 675 -19.34 4.63 8.71
CA THR A 675 -18.58 3.42 9.08
C THR A 675 -19.43 2.44 9.89
N ARG A 676 -20.21 2.94 10.86
CA ARG A 676 -21.15 2.13 11.64
C ARG A 676 -22.31 1.58 10.80
N ALA A 677 -22.86 2.37 9.87
CA ALA A 677 -23.95 1.93 8.98
C ALA A 677 -23.50 0.83 7.99
N ASN A 678 -22.22 0.82 7.62
CA ASN A 678 -21.65 -0.11 6.65
C ASN A 678 -20.80 -1.23 7.26
N GLN A 679 -20.64 -1.25 8.59
CA GLN A 679 -19.77 -2.20 9.31
C GLN A 679 -18.33 -2.20 8.79
N ILE A 680 -17.85 -1.03 8.38
CA ILE A 680 -16.48 -0.78 7.93
C ILE A 680 -15.76 0.06 8.98
N THR A 681 -14.43 0.08 8.95
CA THR A 681 -13.61 0.93 9.82
C THR A 681 -13.29 2.25 9.13
N LYS A 682 -12.86 3.27 9.88
CA LYS A 682 -12.39 4.55 9.32
C LYS A 682 -11.20 4.41 8.36
N ASP A 683 -10.44 3.32 8.52
CA ASP A 683 -9.27 2.98 7.71
C ASP A 683 -9.64 2.08 6.51
N THR A 684 -10.93 1.77 6.33
CA THR A 684 -11.39 0.95 5.20
C THR A 684 -11.23 1.74 3.91
N VAL A 685 -10.42 1.17 3.00
CA VAL A 685 -10.20 1.72 1.66
C VAL A 685 -11.44 1.45 0.81
N LEU A 686 -12.13 2.50 0.39
CA LEU A 686 -13.24 2.42 -0.55
C LEU A 686 -12.74 2.37 -1.99
N MET A 687 -13.24 1.43 -2.77
CA MET A 687 -12.92 1.28 -4.19
C MET A 687 -14.01 1.92 -5.05
N PRO A 688 -13.67 2.59 -6.17
CA PRO A 688 -14.67 3.12 -7.08
C PRO A 688 -15.61 2.02 -7.59
N GLY A 689 -16.92 2.19 -7.39
CA GLY A 689 -17.96 1.20 -7.64
C GLY A 689 -18.51 0.52 -6.38
N ASP A 690 -17.85 0.66 -5.23
CA ASP A 690 -18.37 0.18 -3.95
C ASP A 690 -19.68 0.90 -3.61
N SER A 691 -20.67 0.16 -3.11
CA SER A 691 -21.94 0.75 -2.69
C SER A 691 -21.99 0.81 -1.17
N ILE A 692 -22.07 2.02 -0.62
CA ILE A 692 -22.16 2.25 0.82
C ILE A 692 -23.46 2.95 1.20
N VAL A 693 -23.97 2.63 2.38
CA VAL A 693 -25.21 3.12 2.97
C VAL A 693 -24.92 4.37 3.79
N ILE A 694 -25.55 5.48 3.44
CA ILE A 694 -25.45 6.74 4.15
C ILE A 694 -26.78 6.98 4.86
N VAL A 695 -26.72 7.16 6.17
CA VAL A 695 -27.91 7.41 6.99
C VAL A 695 -27.90 8.86 7.44
N MET A 696 -28.75 9.67 6.82
CA MET A 696 -28.88 11.10 7.10
C MET A 696 -30.04 11.36 8.07
N SER A 697 -29.88 12.36 8.93
CA SER A 697 -30.99 12.96 9.69
C SER A 697 -31.24 14.33 9.10
N GLU A 698 -32.48 14.66 8.70
CA GLU A 698 -32.81 16.03 8.34
C GLU A 698 -32.81 16.89 9.61
N GLU A 699 -32.00 17.95 9.58
CA GLU A 699 -32.16 19.09 10.48
C GLU A 699 -33.19 20.03 9.84
N LEU A 700 -34.35 20.16 10.47
CA LEU A 700 -35.13 21.41 10.48
C LEU A 700 -34.64 22.25 11.66
#